data_AF-A0A9D6IMP3-F1
#
_entry.id   AF-A0A9D6IMP3-F1
#
_cell.length_a   1.000
_cell.length_b   1.000
_cell.length_c   1.000
_cell.angle_alpha   90.00
_cell.angle_beta   90.00
_cell.angle_gamma   90.00
#
_symmetry.space_group_name_H-M   'P 1'
#
loop_
_entity.id
_entity.type
_entity.pdbx_description
1 polymer ?
#
loop_
_entity_poly.entity_id
_entity_poly.type
_entity_poly.pdbx_seq_one_letter_code
_entity_poly.pdbx_strand_id
1 'polypeptide(L)'
;MRRGPAPTFGHVAALTAGLLLCPPPLPAVSGPANQATGRNAPAPALLPAPGQTISRQVSGGDVHLYQLTLAAGDLLDLVVQQRGIDVVVTLRGPGGIEMEVDRTLDDGPEPMLYIAPAAGEYAIEINAPTPGARTAHYDLRVRRIREATGADRTRLAAEQLVIEGEALHAQATETSLNQAAAKYEAALPLFRSAGEAVRLAIALDNLGRVAGDLGDPVKALDRFQAALALFREAGEDASAAATLNNIGSVYDDLGEKQKALDCYLELLPVFRSLEMPVAEAIMLNNIGYIYESLGDDELALDYFSRALPIRRAIGERQGEAITLENMGRLYAGGGLATKALDCLSRSLDAYRAIGDTRGEASALANVAAVEHARGDFKGALASLSRALPMFRSAGDRRGEAGTLLRIGEIHRTMGDSQGARTCFDAALPLARAAVDNAREAGIIAAMARLERDRGDLAQARSLAEAAVRIHEASRTKVASFDLRASYFASKQSDYDLLVEILMSAHKQKPSDGYERAALDAHERARARSLIDLLAESRIDIREGVDRALLDREQTLLAELSAKEASRALLFQASGDARQVQAVDGEIQDLLAGCREIEARIRYESPRYAALAQPSGPLQSQDIQRSLDDETLLLEYALGDDRSHVWALTRTSLSTYSLPGRVGIEELARRAYELMSTSQKRTVRVQSEMASERLSGVLLGPVSSLLTKRRIVVVADGALQYVPFGALPAPPRSAPHLSRTAPVLLLADHEVVHLPSASALRFLRDARARREVSTKVVAVLADPVLARNDDRVRADQKIAPISLSRDLTRSAAEAGVQDLGRLPYTRAEAEAIASVVDEAGCLKALDFDANRALALNGSLSSYRILHFATHALLDSRHPDLSGIVLSLVDRDGRPQDGFLRLHDVYNMKLSADLVTLSACQTALGKEIRGEGLIGLTRGFMYAGAPCVVASLWSVKDQATAELMKRFYVAMLKRGMKPAAALRDAQLSLSRDSRWQAPYYWAGFIVQGDWE
;
A
#
# COMPACT_ATOMS: atom_id res chain seq x y z
N MET A 1 27.67 17.84 24.48
CA MET A 1 27.11 17.97 23.13
C MET A 1 28.13 17.45 22.13
N ARG A 2 28.01 16.19 21.72
CA ARG A 2 28.81 15.58 20.64
C ARG A 2 27.79 14.96 19.68
N ARG A 3 27.64 15.57 18.51
CA ARG A 3 27.02 14.93 17.34
C ARG A 3 28.04 13.92 16.84
N GLY A 4 27.64 12.66 16.72
CA GLY A 4 28.29 11.69 15.84
C GLY A 4 27.26 11.30 14.79
N PRO A 5 27.62 10.89 13.57
CA PRO A 5 26.68 10.33 12.61
C PRO A 5 26.40 8.89 13.03
N ALA A 6 25.20 8.41 12.70
CA ALA A 6 24.86 7.01 12.81
C ALA A 6 24.50 6.56 11.38
N PRO A 7 24.87 5.34 10.97
CA PRO A 7 24.60 4.85 9.63
C PRO A 7 23.08 4.87 9.38
N THR A 8 22.66 5.59 8.34
CA THR A 8 21.25 5.80 7.99
C THR A 8 20.68 4.66 7.16
N PHE A 9 21.53 3.82 6.54
CA PHE A 9 21.12 2.65 5.77
C PHE A 9 20.78 1.47 6.68
N GLY A 10 19.67 1.60 7.39
CA GLY A 10 19.11 0.58 8.26
C GLY A 10 17.91 -0.11 7.62
N HIS A 11 18.09 -0.76 6.48
CA HIS A 11 17.38 -1.97 6.02
C HIS A 11 18.13 -2.45 4.78
N VAL A 12 18.42 -3.77 4.71
CA VAL A 12 19.17 -4.47 3.65
C VAL A 12 20.69 -4.50 3.84
N ALA A 13 21.21 -5.71 4.07
CA ALA A 13 22.60 -6.04 3.75
C ALA A 13 22.84 -5.68 2.27
N ALA A 14 23.58 -4.61 2.03
CA ALA A 14 24.00 -4.23 0.69
C ALA A 14 24.63 -5.45 0.03
N LEU A 15 24.16 -5.77 -1.18
CA LEU A 15 24.91 -6.62 -2.09
C LEU A 15 26.28 -5.96 -2.29
N THR A 16 27.28 -6.47 -1.59
CA THR A 16 28.67 -6.22 -1.88
C THR A 16 28.96 -6.89 -3.23
N ALA A 17 28.70 -6.17 -4.32
CA ALA A 17 29.46 -6.37 -5.54
C ALA A 17 30.92 -6.07 -5.16
N GLY A 18 31.72 -7.13 -5.05
CA GLY A 18 32.96 -7.17 -4.32
C GLY A 18 33.94 -6.04 -4.63
N LEU A 19 34.43 -5.43 -3.55
CA LEU A 19 35.78 -4.91 -3.41
C LEU A 19 35.97 -4.58 -1.92
N LEU A 20 36.51 -5.54 -1.17
CA LEU A 20 37.04 -5.30 0.17
C LEU A 20 38.42 -5.98 0.25
N LEU A 21 39.34 -5.23 0.86
CA LEU A 21 40.70 -5.56 1.29
C LEU A 21 41.82 -5.38 0.26
N CYS A 22 42.43 -4.19 0.31
CA CYS A 22 43.88 -4.09 0.36
C CYS A 22 44.19 -3.39 1.71
N PRO A 23 44.85 -4.01 2.69
CA PRO A 23 45.28 -3.28 3.87
C PRO A 23 46.30 -2.21 3.45
N PRO A 24 46.40 -1.05 4.14
CA PRO A 24 47.52 -0.14 3.89
C PRO A 24 48.85 -0.88 4.12
N PRO A 25 49.94 -0.52 3.42
CA PRO A 25 51.25 -1.06 3.75
C PRO A 25 51.54 -0.75 5.22
N LEU A 26 51.64 -1.79 6.04
CA LEU A 26 52.09 -1.65 7.43
C LEU A 26 53.49 -1.01 7.41
N PRO A 27 53.79 -0.03 8.27
CA PRO A 27 55.16 0.44 8.44
C PRO A 27 56.02 -0.75 8.90
N ALA A 28 57.18 -0.92 8.28
CA ALA A 28 58.12 -2.00 8.56
C ALA A 28 58.43 -2.09 10.06
N VAL A 29 57.84 -3.08 10.74
CA VAL A 29 58.27 -3.49 12.08
C VAL A 29 59.41 -4.47 11.91
N SER A 30 60.62 -3.99 12.18
CA SER A 30 61.82 -4.82 12.29
C SER A 30 61.71 -5.74 13.52
N GLY A 31 61.39 -7.02 13.28
CA GLY A 31 61.47 -8.12 14.25
C GLY A 31 62.16 -9.34 13.59
N PRO A 32 62.90 -10.16 14.35
CA PRO A 32 63.96 -11.00 13.80
C PRO A 32 63.41 -12.17 12.97
N ALA A 33 64.14 -12.48 11.90
CA ALA A 33 63.90 -13.60 11.00
C ALA A 33 63.73 -14.91 11.78
N ASN A 34 62.50 -15.42 11.84
CA ASN A 34 62.22 -16.75 12.36
C ASN A 34 62.41 -17.75 11.22
N GLN A 35 63.45 -18.57 11.34
CA GLN A 35 63.73 -19.68 10.42
C GLN A 35 62.59 -20.68 10.49
N ALA A 36 61.74 -20.71 9.47
CA ALA A 36 60.78 -21.78 9.27
C ALA A 36 61.46 -22.96 8.56
N THR A 37 61.39 -24.10 9.23
CA THR A 37 61.78 -25.45 8.80
C THR A 37 61.26 -25.81 7.41
N GLY A 38 62.09 -26.53 6.65
CA GLY A 38 61.84 -26.97 5.28
C GLY A 38 60.46 -27.57 5.02
N ARG A 39 59.71 -26.92 4.14
CA ARG A 39 58.71 -27.53 3.27
C ARG A 39 59.26 -27.41 1.84
N ASN A 40 59.15 -28.47 1.04
CA ASN A 40 59.51 -28.47 -0.39
C ASN A 40 58.75 -27.33 -1.10
N ALA A 41 59.39 -26.18 -1.29
CA ALA A 41 58.89 -25.16 -2.20
C ALA A 41 59.04 -25.72 -3.63
N PRO A 42 57.97 -25.83 -4.43
CA PRO A 42 58.10 -26.24 -5.82
C PRO A 42 59.02 -25.25 -6.56
N ALA A 43 59.77 -25.74 -7.54
CA ALA A 43 60.60 -24.87 -8.39
C ALA A 43 59.71 -23.78 -9.03
N PRO A 44 60.17 -22.51 -9.09
CA PRO A 44 59.36 -21.42 -9.62
C PRO A 44 58.92 -21.73 -11.05
N ALA A 45 57.63 -21.59 -11.32
CA ALA A 45 57.14 -21.64 -12.70
C ALA A 45 57.40 -20.29 -13.38
N LEU A 46 57.65 -20.30 -14.69
CA LEU A 46 57.67 -19.07 -15.48
C LEU A 46 56.25 -18.50 -15.56
N LEU A 47 56.11 -17.19 -15.40
CA LEU A 47 54.85 -16.47 -15.63
C LEU A 47 54.35 -16.74 -17.06
N PRO A 48 53.03 -16.93 -17.29
CA PRO A 48 52.52 -17.00 -18.66
C PRO A 48 52.83 -15.73 -19.44
N ALA A 49 53.04 -15.86 -20.75
CA ALA A 49 53.24 -14.71 -21.62
C ALA A 49 51.99 -13.79 -21.59
N PRO A 50 52.14 -12.47 -21.76
CA PRO A 50 51.01 -11.55 -21.81
C PRO A 50 49.92 -12.01 -22.79
N GLY A 51 48.67 -12.00 -22.34
CA GLY A 51 47.49 -12.47 -23.07
C GLY A 51 47.15 -13.94 -22.86
N GLN A 52 48.06 -14.76 -22.33
CA GLN A 52 47.81 -16.18 -22.05
C GLN A 52 47.26 -16.40 -20.63
N THR A 53 46.37 -17.39 -20.52
CA THR A 53 45.80 -17.85 -19.27
C THR A 53 46.34 -19.23 -18.95
N ILE A 54 46.78 -19.46 -17.72
CA ILE A 54 47.11 -20.80 -17.22
C ILE A 54 46.10 -21.18 -16.14
N SER A 55 45.58 -22.40 -16.22
CA SER A 55 44.72 -22.97 -15.19
C SER A 55 45.54 -23.95 -14.37
N ARG A 56 45.53 -23.83 -13.04
CA ARG A 56 46.23 -24.75 -12.14
C ARG A 56 45.33 -25.20 -11.00
N GLN A 57 45.43 -26.48 -10.67
CA GLN A 57 44.76 -27.07 -9.53
C GLN A 57 45.50 -26.70 -8.23
N VAL A 58 44.77 -26.28 -7.19
CA VAL A 58 45.33 -25.86 -5.89
C VAL A 58 44.46 -26.44 -4.75
N SER A 59 45.10 -26.90 -3.68
CA SER A 59 44.43 -27.39 -2.47
C SER A 59 44.65 -26.45 -1.29
N GLY A 60 43.78 -26.54 -0.28
CA GLY A 60 43.90 -25.72 0.92
C GLY A 60 45.23 -25.91 1.66
N GLY A 61 46.05 -24.86 1.72
CA GLY A 61 47.41 -24.83 2.26
C GLY A 61 48.53 -24.88 1.22
N ASP A 62 48.22 -25.00 -0.07
CA ASP A 62 49.19 -24.99 -1.16
C ASP A 62 49.64 -23.57 -1.51
N VAL A 63 50.91 -23.47 -1.95
CA VAL A 63 51.53 -22.22 -2.42
C VAL A 63 52.16 -22.45 -3.79
N HIS A 64 51.75 -21.65 -4.78
CA HIS A 64 52.31 -21.65 -6.13
C HIS A 64 53.13 -20.38 -6.36
N LEU A 65 54.36 -20.53 -6.85
CA LEU A 65 55.28 -19.42 -7.09
C LEU A 65 55.55 -19.24 -8.59
N TYR A 66 55.46 -18.01 -9.07
CA TYR A 66 55.81 -17.63 -10.44
C TYR A 66 56.83 -16.50 -10.45
N GLN A 67 57.87 -16.61 -11.28
CA GLN A 67 58.89 -15.57 -11.42
C GLN A 67 58.67 -14.70 -12.66
N LEU A 68 59.00 -13.42 -12.52
CA LEU A 68 59.04 -12.45 -13.61
C LEU A 68 60.11 -11.38 -13.35
N THR A 69 60.59 -10.75 -14.42
CA THR A 69 61.50 -9.60 -14.34
C THR A 69 60.75 -8.36 -14.79
N LEU A 70 60.78 -7.29 -14.00
CA LEU A 70 60.20 -5.98 -14.35
C LEU A 70 61.29 -4.92 -14.40
N ALA A 71 61.20 -4.00 -15.36
CA ALA A 71 62.00 -2.78 -15.36
C ALA A 71 61.37 -1.73 -14.45
N ALA A 72 62.17 -0.78 -13.96
CA ALA A 72 61.65 0.36 -13.21
C ALA A 72 60.67 1.17 -14.08
N GLY A 73 59.44 1.38 -13.60
CA GLY A 73 58.38 2.06 -14.31
C GLY A 73 57.48 1.16 -15.15
N ASP A 74 57.72 -0.16 -15.20
CA ASP A 74 56.82 -1.11 -15.86
C ASP A 74 55.52 -1.27 -15.07
N LEU A 75 54.41 -1.25 -15.79
CA LEU A 75 53.10 -1.67 -15.34
C LEU A 75 52.94 -3.18 -15.50
N LEU A 76 52.66 -3.86 -14.40
CA LEU A 76 52.17 -5.23 -14.36
C LEU A 76 50.65 -5.20 -14.18
N ASP A 77 49.90 -5.76 -15.14
CA ASP A 77 48.45 -5.94 -15.10
C ASP A 77 48.14 -7.43 -15.26
N LEU A 78 47.71 -8.07 -14.19
CA LEU A 78 47.35 -9.48 -14.16
C LEU A 78 46.04 -9.70 -13.42
N VAL A 79 45.43 -10.85 -13.64
CA VAL A 79 44.26 -11.30 -12.90
C VAL A 79 44.40 -12.78 -12.56
N VAL A 80 44.11 -13.14 -11.32
CA VAL A 80 43.92 -14.53 -10.91
C VAL A 80 42.43 -14.75 -10.73
N GLN A 81 41.83 -15.57 -11.58
CA GLN A 81 40.44 -15.99 -11.41
C GLN A 81 40.41 -17.17 -10.45
N GLN A 82 39.86 -16.97 -9.27
CA GLN A 82 39.56 -18.01 -8.31
C GLN A 82 38.43 -18.90 -8.86
N ARG A 83 38.54 -20.23 -8.76
CA ARG A 83 37.51 -21.18 -9.20
C ARG A 83 37.23 -22.26 -8.16
N GLY A 84 36.29 -21.97 -7.25
CA GLY A 84 35.84 -22.87 -6.20
C GLY A 84 36.82 -23.04 -5.03
N ILE A 85 37.79 -22.12 -4.88
CA ILE A 85 38.72 -22.04 -3.75
C ILE A 85 39.27 -20.62 -3.60
N ASP A 86 39.24 -20.11 -2.37
CA ASP A 86 39.83 -18.84 -1.97
C ASP A 86 41.37 -18.84 -2.13
N VAL A 87 41.92 -17.84 -2.83
CA VAL A 87 43.35 -17.67 -3.08
C VAL A 87 43.80 -16.23 -2.85
N VAL A 88 44.92 -16.09 -2.14
CA VAL A 88 45.65 -14.84 -1.90
C VAL A 88 46.75 -14.71 -2.94
N VAL A 89 46.85 -13.54 -3.57
CA VAL A 89 47.88 -13.23 -4.57
C VAL A 89 48.85 -12.20 -4.01
N THR A 90 50.06 -12.63 -3.69
CA THR A 90 51.13 -11.79 -3.15
C THR A 90 52.21 -11.54 -4.21
N LEU A 91 52.51 -10.27 -4.50
CA LEU A 91 53.66 -9.85 -5.27
C LEU A 91 54.84 -9.58 -4.33
N ARG A 92 55.94 -10.28 -4.56
CA ARG A 92 57.22 -10.05 -3.88
C ARG A 92 58.22 -9.44 -4.85
N GLY A 93 58.88 -8.37 -4.43
CA GLY A 93 59.95 -7.71 -5.16
C GLY A 93 61.26 -7.71 -4.37
N PRO A 94 62.28 -6.97 -4.85
CA PRO A 94 63.59 -6.88 -4.20
C PRO A 94 63.54 -6.37 -2.75
N GLY A 95 62.49 -5.62 -2.39
CA GLY A 95 62.28 -5.08 -1.05
C GLY A 95 61.46 -5.97 -0.10
N GLY A 96 60.99 -7.14 -0.54
CA GLY A 96 60.08 -8.00 0.22
C GLY A 96 58.69 -8.09 -0.40
N ILE A 97 57.62 -8.09 0.41
CA ILE A 97 56.24 -8.07 -0.09
C ILE A 97 55.93 -6.65 -0.59
N GLU A 98 55.57 -6.54 -1.86
CA GLU A 98 55.28 -5.27 -2.54
C GLU A 98 53.79 -4.99 -2.63
N MET A 99 52.98 -6.02 -2.83
CA MET A 99 51.52 -5.95 -2.90
C MET A 99 50.93 -7.30 -2.52
N GLU A 100 49.77 -7.29 -1.88
CA GLU A 100 48.97 -8.47 -1.62
C GLU A 100 47.53 -8.16 -1.99
N VAL A 101 46.87 -9.07 -2.72
CA VAL A 101 45.48 -8.95 -3.13
C VAL A 101 44.76 -10.20 -2.62
N ASP A 102 43.73 -9.98 -1.82
CA ASP A 102 42.95 -11.01 -1.16
C ASP A 102 41.48 -10.57 -1.10
N ARG A 103 40.70 -10.86 -2.14
CA ARG A 103 39.24 -10.70 -2.07
C ARG A 103 38.63 -12.02 -1.61
N THR A 104 37.85 -11.92 -0.54
CA THR A 104 37.24 -13.05 0.19
C THR A 104 36.06 -13.68 -0.57
N LEU A 105 36.31 -14.27 -1.75
CA LEU A 105 35.33 -14.95 -2.59
C LEU A 105 35.90 -16.28 -3.10
N ASP A 106 35.20 -17.39 -2.85
CA ASP A 106 35.61 -18.71 -3.38
C ASP A 106 35.59 -18.79 -4.93
N ASP A 107 34.90 -17.85 -5.59
CA ASP A 107 34.80 -17.71 -7.04
C ASP A 107 34.81 -16.21 -7.41
N GLY A 108 35.84 -15.75 -8.13
CA GLY A 108 35.98 -14.32 -8.46
C GLY A 108 37.35 -13.91 -8.99
N PRO A 109 37.51 -12.70 -9.54
CA PRO A 109 38.82 -12.21 -10.00
C PRO A 109 39.59 -11.49 -8.87
N GLU A 110 40.88 -11.82 -8.73
CA GLU A 110 41.94 -11.09 -8.03
C GLU A 110 42.79 -10.29 -9.04
N PRO A 111 42.39 -9.07 -9.43
CA PRO A 111 43.18 -8.22 -10.31
C PRO A 111 44.32 -7.57 -9.52
N MET A 112 45.52 -7.61 -10.09
CA MET A 112 46.69 -6.92 -9.57
C MET A 112 47.24 -5.97 -10.64
N LEU A 113 47.31 -4.69 -10.26
CA LEU A 113 47.85 -3.61 -11.06
C LEU A 113 48.98 -2.93 -10.27
N TYR A 114 50.21 -3.04 -10.75
CA TYR A 114 51.39 -2.57 -10.02
C TYR A 114 52.38 -1.87 -10.96
N ILE A 115 53.00 -0.77 -10.50
CA ILE A 115 54.11 -0.11 -11.20
C ILE A 115 55.38 -0.39 -10.44
N ALA A 116 56.34 -1.05 -11.08
CA ALA A 116 57.61 -1.40 -10.45
C ALA A 116 58.43 -0.14 -10.11
N PRO A 117 58.79 0.10 -8.83
CA PRO A 117 59.61 1.25 -8.44
C PRO A 117 61.09 1.07 -8.82
N ALA A 118 61.55 -0.16 -8.98
CA ALA A 118 62.91 -0.51 -9.33
C ALA A 118 62.95 -1.69 -10.31
N ALA A 119 64.03 -1.78 -11.09
CA ALA A 119 64.25 -2.94 -11.93
C ALA A 119 64.71 -4.12 -11.08
N GLY A 120 64.17 -5.31 -11.32
CA GLY A 120 64.56 -6.50 -10.54
C GLY A 120 63.73 -7.74 -10.86
N GLU A 121 64.07 -8.82 -10.15
CA GLU A 121 63.27 -10.04 -10.13
C GLU A 121 62.12 -9.88 -9.13
N TYR A 122 60.92 -10.19 -9.61
CA TYR A 122 59.69 -10.25 -8.83
C TYR A 122 59.17 -11.68 -8.83
N ALA A 123 58.36 -12.01 -7.82
CA ALA A 123 57.66 -13.27 -7.74
C ALA A 123 56.19 -13.07 -7.37
N ILE A 124 55.29 -13.74 -8.08
CA ILE A 124 53.88 -13.86 -7.70
C ILE A 124 53.71 -15.16 -6.92
N GLU A 125 53.23 -15.04 -5.71
CA GLU A 125 52.85 -16.12 -4.83
C GLU A 125 51.32 -16.22 -4.83
N ILE A 126 50.77 -17.37 -5.22
CA ILE A 126 49.33 -17.67 -5.12
C ILE A 126 49.17 -18.71 -4.03
N ASN A 127 48.52 -18.34 -2.94
CA ASN A 127 48.37 -19.16 -1.74
C ASN A 127 46.88 -19.45 -1.50
N ALA A 128 46.51 -20.71 -1.24
CA ALA A 128 45.18 -21.05 -0.73
C ALA A 128 45.22 -21.12 0.80
N PRO A 129 44.82 -20.07 1.55
CA PRO A 129 45.21 -19.88 2.94
C PRO A 129 44.53 -20.86 3.90
N THR A 130 43.40 -21.47 3.51
CA THR A 130 42.58 -22.34 4.38
C THR A 130 43.03 -23.80 4.33
N PRO A 131 43.72 -24.34 5.36
CA PRO A 131 44.21 -25.73 5.32
C PRO A 131 43.05 -26.73 5.32
N GLY A 132 43.08 -27.68 4.38
CA GLY A 132 42.02 -28.70 4.26
C GLY A 132 40.80 -28.27 3.43
N ALA A 133 40.84 -27.09 2.79
CA ALA A 133 39.85 -26.71 1.77
C ALA A 133 39.85 -27.69 0.59
N ARG A 134 38.70 -27.83 -0.08
CA ARG A 134 38.55 -28.72 -1.24
C ARG A 134 39.51 -28.31 -2.34
N THR A 135 40.15 -29.29 -2.98
CA THR A 135 41.00 -29.02 -4.14
C THR A 135 40.16 -28.48 -5.29
N ALA A 136 40.53 -27.30 -5.80
CA ALA A 136 39.88 -26.66 -6.93
C ALA A 136 40.92 -26.03 -7.87
N HIS A 137 40.55 -25.06 -8.70
CA HIS A 137 41.47 -24.46 -9.67
C HIS A 137 41.53 -22.94 -9.52
N TYR A 138 42.57 -22.32 -10.06
CA TYR A 138 42.57 -20.91 -10.41
C TYR A 138 43.08 -20.72 -11.83
N ASP A 139 42.67 -19.63 -12.47
CA ASP A 139 43.23 -19.19 -13.75
C ASP A 139 44.08 -17.93 -13.57
N LEU A 140 45.39 -18.04 -13.74
CA LEU A 140 46.29 -16.88 -13.78
C LEU A 140 46.40 -16.38 -15.22
N ARG A 141 46.08 -15.10 -15.44
CA ARG A 141 46.24 -14.42 -16.72
C ARG A 141 47.02 -13.12 -16.54
N VAL A 142 48.18 -13.04 -17.18
CA VAL A 142 48.89 -11.76 -17.35
C VAL A 142 48.23 -11.03 -18.50
N ARG A 143 47.57 -9.91 -18.25
CA ARG A 143 46.89 -9.14 -19.30
C ARG A 143 47.90 -8.37 -20.13
N ARG A 144 48.86 -7.70 -19.47
CA ARG A 144 49.93 -6.93 -20.12
C ARG A 144 51.06 -6.62 -19.14
N ILE A 145 52.27 -6.52 -19.69
CA ILE A 145 53.45 -5.94 -19.05
C ILE A 145 54.01 -4.92 -20.04
N ARG A 146 54.08 -3.64 -19.65
CA ARG A 146 54.58 -2.54 -20.50
C ARG A 146 54.97 -1.35 -19.64
N GLU A 147 55.72 -0.40 -20.19
CA GLU A 147 55.97 0.88 -19.52
C GLU A 147 54.64 1.56 -19.11
N ALA A 148 54.59 2.09 -17.89
CA ALA A 148 53.41 2.77 -17.36
C ALA A 148 53.20 4.13 -18.05
N THR A 149 52.02 4.36 -18.58
CA THR A 149 51.62 5.65 -19.15
C THR A 149 51.24 6.64 -18.05
N GLY A 150 51.10 7.92 -18.41
CA GLY A 150 50.53 8.92 -17.51
C GLY A 150 49.14 8.51 -17.00
N ALA A 151 48.30 7.93 -17.86
CA ALA A 151 46.96 7.46 -17.49
C ALA A 151 47.00 6.33 -16.44
N ASP A 152 47.95 5.39 -16.52
CA ASP A 152 48.07 4.32 -15.53
C ASP A 152 48.48 4.85 -14.16
N ARG A 153 49.41 5.81 -14.13
CA ARG A 153 49.83 6.47 -12.88
C ARG A 153 48.66 7.26 -12.26
N THR A 154 47.93 7.98 -13.09
CA THR A 154 46.73 8.71 -12.68
C THR A 154 45.64 7.78 -12.15
N ARG A 155 45.43 6.63 -12.81
CA ARG A 155 44.49 5.60 -12.36
C ARG A 155 44.89 5.02 -11.00
N LEU A 156 46.14 4.62 -10.81
CA LEU A 156 46.61 4.05 -9.54
C LEU A 156 46.52 5.07 -8.39
N ALA A 157 46.85 6.33 -8.66
CA ALA A 157 46.66 7.41 -7.67
C ALA A 157 45.18 7.58 -7.28
N ALA A 158 44.26 7.45 -8.25
CA ALA A 158 42.82 7.50 -7.99
C ALA A 158 42.32 6.28 -7.19
N GLU A 159 42.79 5.07 -7.52
CA GLU A 159 42.44 3.84 -6.79
C GLU A 159 42.90 3.89 -5.33
N GLN A 160 44.11 4.41 -5.08
CA GLN A 160 44.62 4.60 -3.73
C GLN A 160 43.73 5.54 -2.89
N LEU A 161 43.25 6.63 -3.50
CA LEU A 161 42.32 7.54 -2.83
C LEU A 161 40.98 6.85 -2.50
N VAL A 162 40.48 5.98 -3.38
CA VAL A 162 39.25 5.20 -3.10
C VAL A 162 39.48 4.25 -1.92
N ILE A 163 40.58 3.51 -1.90
CA ILE A 163 40.91 2.58 -0.80
C ILE A 163 41.02 3.33 0.54
N GLU A 164 41.71 4.48 0.55
CA GLU A 164 41.78 5.33 1.73
C GLU A 164 40.40 5.85 2.15
N GLY A 165 39.57 6.23 1.17
CA GLY A 165 38.19 6.63 1.40
C GLY A 165 37.34 5.53 2.03
N GLU A 166 37.46 4.28 1.56
CA GLU A 166 36.72 3.13 2.07
C GLU A 166 37.15 2.79 3.51
N ALA A 167 38.45 2.83 3.79
CA ALA A 167 38.98 2.62 5.14
C ALA A 167 38.49 3.69 6.13
N LEU A 168 38.32 4.94 5.67
CA LEU A 168 37.77 6.04 6.46
C LEU A 168 36.24 5.92 6.61
N HIS A 169 35.54 5.48 5.57
CA HIS A 169 34.10 5.25 5.59
C HIS A 169 33.75 4.15 6.61
N ALA A 170 34.52 3.05 6.64
CA ALA A 170 34.34 1.94 7.57
C ALA A 170 34.41 2.35 9.06
N GLN A 171 35.08 3.47 9.39
CA GLN A 171 35.14 3.99 10.75
C GLN A 171 33.83 4.69 11.20
N ALA A 172 32.96 5.06 10.26
CA ALA A 172 31.61 5.59 10.49
C ALA A 172 31.49 6.76 11.50
N THR A 173 32.52 7.59 11.63
CA THR A 173 32.49 8.83 12.44
C THR A 173 32.29 10.05 11.55
N GLU A 174 31.79 11.18 12.08
CA GLU A 174 31.52 12.38 11.26
C GLU A 174 32.79 12.87 10.59
N THR A 175 33.88 12.87 11.34
CA THR A 175 35.20 13.26 10.86
C THR A 175 35.68 12.29 9.79
N SER A 176 35.59 10.98 10.01
CA SER A 176 36.08 9.98 9.06
C SER A 176 35.22 9.93 7.80
N LEU A 177 33.89 10.11 7.89
CA LEU A 177 33.00 10.23 6.74
C LEU A 177 33.31 11.48 5.90
N ASN A 178 33.54 12.64 6.53
CA ASN A 178 33.95 13.83 5.80
C ASN A 178 35.32 13.66 5.11
N GLN A 179 36.25 12.97 5.76
CA GLN A 179 37.54 12.63 5.16
C GLN A 179 37.39 11.64 4.00
N ALA A 180 36.53 10.62 4.14
CA ALA A 180 36.20 9.67 3.09
C ALA A 180 35.62 10.38 1.85
N ALA A 181 34.66 11.28 2.07
CA ALA A 181 34.08 12.11 1.01
C ALA A 181 35.17 12.89 0.26
N ALA A 182 36.08 13.56 0.98
CA ALA A 182 37.17 14.31 0.37
C ALA A 182 38.11 13.43 -0.47
N LYS A 183 38.35 12.19 -0.04
CA LYS A 183 39.15 11.22 -0.79
C LYS A 183 38.47 10.79 -2.08
N TYR A 184 37.19 10.43 -2.03
CA TYR A 184 36.42 10.08 -3.22
C TYR A 184 36.32 11.27 -4.19
N GLU A 185 36.06 12.48 -3.70
CA GLU A 185 36.00 13.69 -4.54
C GLU A 185 37.33 13.97 -5.26
N ALA A 186 38.47 13.75 -4.59
CA ALA A 186 39.78 13.87 -5.21
C ALA A 186 40.05 12.79 -6.27
N ALA A 187 39.45 11.61 -6.16
CA ALA A 187 39.59 10.52 -7.13
C ALA A 187 38.79 10.76 -8.43
N LEU A 188 37.65 11.48 -8.36
CA LEU A 188 36.76 11.72 -9.51
C LEU A 188 37.46 12.33 -10.73
N PRO A 189 38.19 13.48 -10.64
CA PRO A 189 38.85 14.07 -11.80
C PRO A 189 39.96 13.17 -12.37
N LEU A 190 40.61 12.37 -11.52
CA LEU A 190 41.67 11.45 -11.93
C LEU A 190 41.09 10.31 -12.77
N PHE A 191 40.03 9.63 -12.31
CA PHE A 191 39.35 8.60 -13.12
C PHE A 191 38.82 9.15 -14.43
N ARG A 192 38.26 10.36 -14.43
CA ARG A 192 37.79 11.03 -15.64
C ARG A 192 38.92 11.24 -16.65
N SER A 193 40.06 11.76 -16.19
CA SER A 193 41.22 12.00 -17.05
C SER A 193 41.92 10.72 -17.54
N ALA A 194 41.81 9.63 -16.77
CA ALA A 194 42.32 8.31 -17.15
C ALA A 194 41.36 7.53 -18.07
N GLY A 195 40.15 8.03 -18.33
CA GLY A 195 39.15 7.35 -19.15
C GLY A 195 38.48 6.15 -18.48
N GLU A 196 38.52 6.07 -17.14
CA GLU A 196 38.01 4.94 -16.35
C GLU A 196 36.55 5.19 -15.92
N ALA A 197 35.59 5.09 -16.85
CA ALA A 197 34.18 5.43 -16.61
C ALA A 197 33.51 4.57 -15.51
N VAL A 198 33.77 3.24 -15.48
CA VAL A 198 33.22 2.33 -14.46
C VAL A 198 33.78 2.66 -13.07
N ARG A 199 35.08 2.94 -12.95
CA ARG A 199 35.68 3.33 -11.66
C ARG A 199 35.21 4.70 -11.18
N LEU A 200 35.00 5.63 -12.12
CA LEU A 200 34.37 6.91 -11.82
C LEU A 200 32.96 6.69 -11.24
N ALA A 201 32.18 5.78 -11.81
CA ALA A 201 30.84 5.44 -11.30
C ALA A 201 30.90 4.84 -9.88
N ILE A 202 31.83 3.91 -9.61
CA ILE A 202 32.04 3.34 -8.27
C ILE A 202 32.40 4.43 -7.24
N ALA A 203 33.32 5.33 -7.58
CA ALA A 203 33.69 6.43 -6.68
C ALA A 203 32.52 7.39 -6.40
N LEU A 204 31.66 7.63 -7.40
CA LEU A 204 30.42 8.41 -7.23
C LEU A 204 29.41 7.68 -6.35
N ASP A 205 29.22 6.38 -6.53
CA ASP A 205 28.34 5.56 -5.68
C ASP A 205 28.81 5.56 -4.22
N ASN A 206 30.11 5.36 -3.99
CA ASN A 206 30.72 5.46 -2.66
C ASN A 206 30.51 6.85 -2.03
N LEU A 207 30.67 7.92 -2.81
CA LEU A 207 30.41 9.27 -2.34
C LEU A 207 28.93 9.51 -2.03
N GLY A 208 28.03 8.90 -2.80
CA GLY A 208 26.59 8.89 -2.52
C GLY A 208 26.25 8.21 -1.19
N ARG A 209 26.86 7.06 -0.90
CA ARG A 209 26.70 6.36 0.38
C ARG A 209 27.19 7.21 1.56
N VAL A 210 28.37 7.81 1.45
CA VAL A 210 28.91 8.70 2.48
C VAL A 210 28.03 9.93 2.69
N ALA A 211 27.50 10.53 1.60
CA ALA A 211 26.57 11.65 1.72
C ALA A 211 25.27 11.25 2.44
N GLY A 212 24.76 10.04 2.17
CA GLY A 212 23.64 9.46 2.91
C GLY A 212 23.93 9.34 4.40
N ASP A 213 25.07 8.73 4.77
CA ASP A 213 25.48 8.55 6.17
C ASP A 213 25.75 9.88 6.91
N LEU A 214 26.13 10.93 6.18
CA LEU A 214 26.25 12.30 6.69
C LEU A 214 24.89 13.01 6.84
N GLY A 215 23.79 12.39 6.40
CA GLY A 215 22.46 12.96 6.44
C GLY A 215 22.21 14.03 5.37
N ASP A 216 22.91 13.96 4.23
CA ASP A 216 22.72 14.83 3.06
C ASP A 216 22.08 14.03 1.90
N PRO A 217 20.77 13.74 1.97
CA PRO A 217 20.09 12.89 1.01
C PRO A 217 20.02 13.51 -0.39
N VAL A 218 20.06 14.84 -0.50
CA VAL A 218 20.09 15.53 -1.80
C VAL A 218 21.40 15.24 -2.50
N LYS A 219 22.54 15.43 -1.83
CA LYS A 219 23.83 15.06 -2.41
C LYS A 219 23.92 13.56 -2.68
N ALA A 220 23.38 12.72 -1.80
CA ALA A 220 23.37 11.27 -2.02
C ALA A 220 22.67 10.92 -3.35
N LEU A 221 21.47 11.45 -3.57
CA LEU A 221 20.71 11.28 -4.81
C LEU A 221 21.48 11.79 -6.02
N ASP A 222 22.05 13.00 -5.97
CA ASP A 222 22.82 13.56 -7.08
C ASP A 222 23.99 12.65 -7.49
N ARG A 223 24.72 12.10 -6.51
CA ARG A 223 25.87 11.21 -6.78
C ARG A 223 25.44 9.85 -7.28
N PHE A 224 24.40 9.24 -6.69
CA PHE A 224 23.87 7.97 -7.16
C PHE A 224 23.29 8.09 -8.57
N GLN A 225 22.58 9.16 -8.91
CA GLN A 225 22.07 9.36 -10.27
C GLN A 225 23.20 9.50 -11.30
N ALA A 226 24.28 10.21 -10.95
CA ALA A 226 25.46 10.30 -11.81
C ALA A 226 26.17 8.93 -11.98
N ALA A 227 26.28 8.13 -10.91
CA ALA A 227 26.82 6.78 -10.98
C ALA A 227 25.94 5.84 -11.82
N LEU A 228 24.62 5.88 -11.63
CA LEU A 228 23.65 5.07 -12.35
C LEU A 228 23.71 5.31 -13.86
N ALA A 229 23.83 6.57 -14.29
CA ALA A 229 23.96 6.92 -15.70
C ALA A 229 25.22 6.28 -16.32
N LEU A 230 26.37 6.38 -15.63
CA LEU A 230 27.63 5.80 -16.10
C LEU A 230 27.60 4.26 -16.12
N PHE A 231 27.02 3.61 -15.12
CA PHE A 231 26.87 2.15 -15.13
C PHE A 231 25.97 1.67 -16.27
N ARG A 232 24.86 2.37 -16.54
CA ARG A 232 23.97 2.08 -17.69
C ARG A 232 24.69 2.26 -19.03
N GLU A 233 25.45 3.35 -19.19
CA GLU A 233 26.25 3.59 -20.41
C GLU A 233 27.33 2.51 -20.62
N ALA A 234 27.90 1.98 -19.53
CA ALA A 234 28.90 0.92 -19.56
C ALA A 234 28.33 -0.50 -19.72
N GLY A 235 26.99 -0.68 -19.64
CA GLY A 235 26.36 -2.01 -19.64
C GLY A 235 26.57 -2.82 -18.36
N GLU A 236 26.87 -2.15 -17.25
CA GLU A 236 27.09 -2.77 -15.93
C GLU A 236 25.76 -2.93 -15.17
N ASP A 237 24.90 -3.83 -15.66
CA ASP A 237 23.51 -3.98 -15.18
C ASP A 237 23.42 -4.28 -13.68
N ALA A 238 24.31 -5.11 -13.14
CA ALA A 238 24.32 -5.46 -11.71
C ALA A 238 24.69 -4.25 -10.83
N SER A 239 25.66 -3.43 -11.24
CA SER A 239 26.05 -2.22 -10.52
C SER A 239 24.99 -1.12 -10.65
N ALA A 240 24.40 -0.96 -11.84
CA ALA A 240 23.25 -0.08 -12.03
C ALA A 240 22.08 -0.47 -11.12
N ALA A 241 21.81 -1.77 -10.99
CA ALA A 241 20.76 -2.28 -10.11
C ALA A 241 21.05 -1.99 -8.62
N ALA A 242 22.29 -2.20 -8.17
CA ALA A 242 22.71 -1.88 -6.80
C ALA A 242 22.59 -0.37 -6.49
N THR A 243 23.02 0.50 -7.41
CA THR A 243 22.90 1.96 -7.25
C THR A 243 21.43 2.40 -7.24
N LEU A 244 20.57 1.81 -8.08
CA LEU A 244 19.13 2.11 -8.05
C LEU A 244 18.47 1.66 -6.74
N ASN A 245 18.93 0.56 -6.12
CA ASN A 245 18.49 0.16 -4.79
C ASN A 245 18.88 1.20 -3.73
N ASN A 246 20.08 1.77 -3.81
CA ASN A 246 20.52 2.84 -2.92
C ASN A 246 19.65 4.09 -3.08
N ILE A 247 19.29 4.46 -4.31
CA ILE A 247 18.34 5.56 -4.60
C ILE A 247 16.98 5.27 -3.95
N GLY A 248 16.46 4.05 -4.10
CA GLY A 248 15.22 3.61 -3.46
C GLY A 248 15.25 3.76 -1.93
N SER A 249 16.36 3.37 -1.30
CA SER A 249 16.56 3.54 0.15
C SER A 249 16.59 5.00 0.58
N VAL A 250 17.25 5.88 -0.18
CA VAL A 250 17.28 7.32 0.14
C VAL A 250 15.88 7.93 0.02
N TYR A 251 15.08 7.52 -0.98
CA TYR A 251 13.69 7.95 -1.07
C TYR A 251 12.84 7.44 0.10
N ASP A 252 13.05 6.20 0.53
CA ASP A 252 12.36 5.63 1.69
C ASP A 252 12.64 6.43 2.98
N ASP A 253 13.91 6.78 3.19
CA ASP A 253 14.39 7.61 4.29
C ASP A 253 13.80 9.04 4.26
N LEU A 254 13.61 9.62 3.07
CA LEU A 254 12.96 10.91 2.88
C LEU A 254 11.43 10.86 3.07
N GLY A 255 10.86 9.67 3.28
CA GLY A 255 9.42 9.44 3.30
C GLY A 255 8.76 9.55 1.92
N GLU A 256 9.54 9.55 0.84
CA GLU A 256 9.08 9.48 -0.55
C GLU A 256 8.75 8.03 -0.92
N LYS A 257 7.81 7.44 -0.17
CA LYS A 257 7.49 5.99 -0.24
C LYS A 257 7.12 5.50 -1.64
N GLN A 258 6.42 6.33 -2.42
CA GLN A 258 6.08 5.99 -3.81
C GLN A 258 7.34 5.87 -4.67
N LYS A 259 8.27 6.83 -4.61
CA LYS A 259 9.52 6.75 -5.39
C LYS A 259 10.38 5.57 -4.99
N ALA A 260 10.41 5.25 -3.69
CA ALA A 260 11.10 4.06 -3.19
C ALA A 260 10.48 2.78 -3.78
N LEU A 261 9.16 2.67 -3.74
CA LEU A 261 8.41 1.57 -4.34
C LEU A 261 8.71 1.42 -5.83
N ASP A 262 8.67 2.52 -6.59
CA ASP A 262 8.96 2.53 -8.03
C ASP A 262 10.37 2.00 -8.34
N CYS A 263 11.37 2.40 -7.54
CA CYS A 263 12.75 1.90 -7.67
C CYS A 263 12.82 0.38 -7.41
N TYR A 264 12.19 -0.11 -6.35
CA TYR A 264 12.25 -1.53 -5.99
C TYR A 264 11.49 -2.44 -6.97
N LEU A 265 10.37 -1.96 -7.51
CA LEU A 265 9.59 -2.68 -8.52
C LEU A 265 10.34 -2.76 -9.86
N GLU A 266 11.05 -1.71 -10.26
CA GLU A 266 11.93 -1.74 -11.45
C GLU A 266 13.03 -2.80 -11.32
N LEU A 267 13.57 -2.99 -10.11
CA LEU A 267 14.68 -3.90 -9.83
C LEU A 267 14.30 -5.37 -9.75
N LEU A 268 13.10 -5.69 -9.25
CA LEU A 268 12.66 -7.05 -9.03
C LEU A 268 12.78 -7.96 -10.28
N PRO A 269 12.33 -7.58 -11.49
CA PRO A 269 12.50 -8.41 -12.68
C PRO A 269 13.96 -8.53 -13.13
N VAL A 270 14.78 -7.50 -12.91
CA VAL A 270 16.21 -7.52 -13.24
C VAL A 270 16.92 -8.60 -12.43
N PHE A 271 16.74 -8.61 -11.10
CA PHE A 271 17.38 -9.62 -10.25
C PHE A 271 16.90 -11.05 -10.50
N ARG A 272 15.65 -11.23 -10.93
CA ARG A 272 15.15 -12.53 -11.40
C ARG A 272 15.87 -12.97 -12.68
N SER A 273 16.02 -12.07 -13.66
CA SER A 273 16.69 -12.39 -14.92
C SER A 273 18.18 -12.69 -14.75
N LEU A 274 18.82 -12.10 -13.74
CA LEU A 274 20.21 -12.33 -13.37
C LEU A 274 20.40 -13.55 -12.45
N GLU A 275 19.33 -14.27 -12.12
CA GLU A 275 19.36 -15.43 -11.20
C GLU A 275 20.01 -15.11 -9.84
N MET A 276 19.68 -13.94 -9.27
CA MET A 276 20.22 -13.45 -8.00
C MET A 276 19.21 -13.60 -6.83
N PRO A 277 19.04 -14.80 -6.25
CA PRO A 277 17.98 -15.07 -5.25
C PRO A 277 18.12 -14.25 -3.97
N VAL A 278 19.35 -13.90 -3.56
CA VAL A 278 19.58 -12.98 -2.43
C VAL A 278 18.98 -11.61 -2.71
N ALA A 279 19.29 -11.04 -3.88
CA ALA A 279 18.80 -9.72 -4.31
C ALA A 279 17.28 -9.71 -4.47
N GLU A 280 16.71 -10.77 -5.04
CA GLU A 280 15.26 -10.94 -5.17
C GLU A 280 14.57 -10.95 -3.79
N ALA A 281 15.07 -11.77 -2.86
CA ALA A 281 14.48 -11.85 -1.52
C ALA A 281 14.60 -10.55 -0.72
N ILE A 282 15.65 -9.77 -0.99
CA ILE A 282 15.81 -8.41 -0.45
C ILE A 282 14.74 -7.48 -1.03
N MET A 283 14.58 -7.43 -2.36
CA MET A 283 13.61 -6.55 -3.01
C MET A 283 12.19 -6.85 -2.55
N LEU A 284 11.80 -8.13 -2.52
CA LEU A 284 10.48 -8.54 -2.02
C LEU A 284 10.24 -8.04 -0.60
N ASN A 285 11.23 -8.15 0.29
CA ASN A 285 11.10 -7.64 1.66
C ASN A 285 11.02 -6.11 1.72
N ASN A 286 11.78 -5.39 0.90
CA ASN A 286 11.70 -3.93 0.84
C ASN A 286 10.33 -3.44 0.34
N ILE A 287 9.83 -4.07 -0.73
CA ILE A 287 8.48 -3.79 -1.26
C ILE A 287 7.43 -4.05 -0.18
N GLY A 288 7.51 -5.20 0.51
CA GLY A 288 6.61 -5.51 1.62
C GLY A 288 6.66 -4.47 2.75
N TYR A 289 7.84 -3.98 3.10
CA TYR A 289 8.00 -2.91 4.09
C TYR A 289 7.37 -1.59 3.65
N ILE A 290 7.51 -1.22 2.37
CA ILE A 290 6.87 -0.01 1.85
C ILE A 290 5.34 -0.13 1.90
N TYR A 291 4.77 -1.27 1.52
CA TYR A 291 3.33 -1.52 1.64
C TYR A 291 2.85 -1.45 3.10
N GLU A 292 3.58 -2.03 4.06
CA GLU A 292 3.30 -1.90 5.50
C GLU A 292 3.29 -0.41 5.91
N SER A 293 4.28 0.37 5.47
CA SER A 293 4.36 1.81 5.79
C SER A 293 3.21 2.64 5.20
N LEU A 294 2.64 2.16 4.08
CA LEU A 294 1.47 2.71 3.42
C LEU A 294 0.15 2.09 3.92
N GLY A 295 0.19 1.24 4.94
CA GLY A 295 -1.00 0.65 5.58
C GLY A 295 -1.66 -0.47 4.77
N ASP A 296 -1.03 -0.99 3.72
CA ASP A 296 -1.51 -2.16 2.97
C ASP A 296 -0.88 -3.44 3.52
N ASP A 297 -1.37 -3.86 4.69
CA ASP A 297 -0.85 -5.02 5.42
C ASP A 297 -1.02 -6.34 4.65
N GLU A 298 -2.01 -6.43 3.76
CA GLU A 298 -2.31 -7.63 2.99
C GLU A 298 -1.26 -7.84 1.89
N LEU A 299 -0.96 -6.79 1.11
CA LEU A 299 0.13 -6.84 0.14
C LEU A 299 1.48 -6.99 0.84
N ALA A 300 1.71 -6.28 1.95
CA ALA A 300 2.95 -6.45 2.72
C ALA A 300 3.18 -7.91 3.11
N LEU A 301 2.16 -8.59 3.63
CA LEU A 301 2.24 -10.00 4.01
C LEU A 301 2.46 -10.93 2.80
N ASP A 302 1.88 -10.64 1.64
CA ASP A 302 2.14 -11.40 0.41
C ASP A 302 3.62 -11.35 0.02
N TYR A 303 4.19 -10.15 -0.07
CA TYR A 303 5.60 -9.97 -0.42
C TYR A 303 6.55 -10.63 0.59
N PHE A 304 6.28 -10.53 1.90
CA PHE A 304 7.06 -11.24 2.92
C PHE A 304 6.93 -12.77 2.78
N SER A 305 5.74 -13.26 2.47
CA SER A 305 5.48 -14.70 2.28
C SER A 305 6.19 -15.26 1.04
N ARG A 306 6.42 -14.43 0.01
CA ARG A 306 7.24 -14.77 -1.17
C ARG A 306 8.73 -14.74 -0.87
N ALA A 307 9.20 -13.80 -0.03
CA ALA A 307 10.62 -13.68 0.33
C ALA A 307 11.11 -14.83 1.23
N LEU A 308 10.30 -15.23 2.22
CA LEU A 308 10.68 -16.20 3.24
C LEU A 308 11.17 -17.57 2.71
N PRO A 309 10.49 -18.24 1.75
CA PRO A 309 10.97 -19.51 1.21
C PRO A 309 12.30 -19.36 0.44
N ILE A 310 12.51 -18.23 -0.24
CA ILE A 310 13.77 -17.96 -0.94
C ILE A 310 14.91 -17.88 0.08
N ARG A 311 14.75 -17.07 1.14
CA ARG A 311 15.76 -16.91 2.21
C ARG A 311 16.12 -18.23 2.88
N ARG A 312 15.12 -19.09 3.13
CA ARG A 312 15.34 -20.45 3.66
C ARG A 312 16.12 -21.34 2.70
N ALA A 313 15.79 -21.32 1.42
CA ALA A 313 16.43 -22.15 0.41
C ALA A 313 17.92 -21.82 0.26
N ILE A 314 18.29 -20.54 0.38
CA ILE A 314 19.68 -20.06 0.30
C ILE A 314 20.40 -20.06 1.66
N GLY A 315 19.74 -20.41 2.76
CA GLY A 315 20.33 -20.45 4.10
C GLY A 315 20.65 -19.08 4.71
N GLU A 316 20.01 -18.01 4.24
CA GLU A 316 20.29 -16.63 4.66
C GLU A 316 19.53 -16.32 5.96
N ARG A 317 20.20 -16.57 7.11
CA ARG A 317 19.58 -16.55 8.44
C ARG A 317 19.19 -15.16 8.92
N GLN A 318 20.01 -14.14 8.62
CA GLN A 318 19.73 -12.78 9.09
C GLN A 318 18.45 -12.27 8.44
N GLY A 319 18.30 -12.45 7.15
CA GLY A 319 17.10 -12.04 6.46
C GLY A 319 15.91 -12.96 6.70
N GLU A 320 16.07 -14.25 6.99
CA GLU A 320 14.95 -15.03 7.55
C GLU A 320 14.42 -14.36 8.82
N ALA A 321 15.31 -13.94 9.74
CA ALA A 321 14.94 -13.24 10.96
C ALA A 321 14.19 -11.93 10.69
N ILE A 322 14.69 -11.10 9.76
CA ILE A 322 14.04 -9.84 9.34
C ILE A 322 12.64 -10.09 8.78
N THR A 323 12.49 -11.09 7.90
CA THR A 323 11.20 -11.39 7.26
C THR A 323 10.18 -11.87 8.29
N LEU A 324 10.60 -12.75 9.21
CA LEU A 324 9.77 -13.22 10.31
C LEU A 324 9.39 -12.07 11.26
N GLU A 325 10.30 -11.15 11.52
CA GLU A 325 10.02 -9.97 12.33
C GLU A 325 8.93 -9.09 11.71
N ASN A 326 9.05 -8.80 10.41
CA ASN A 326 8.09 -7.99 9.66
C ASN A 326 6.70 -8.65 9.65
N MET A 327 6.63 -9.96 9.36
CA MET A 327 5.37 -10.72 9.47
C MET A 327 4.80 -10.71 10.89
N GLY A 328 5.67 -10.80 11.90
CA GLY A 328 5.29 -10.73 13.31
C GLY A 328 4.64 -9.40 13.68
N ARG A 329 5.16 -8.27 13.18
CA ARG A 329 4.53 -6.95 13.34
C ARG A 329 3.16 -6.86 12.68
N LEU A 330 3.03 -7.35 11.44
CA LEU A 330 1.74 -7.36 10.74
C LEU A 330 0.69 -8.19 11.49
N TYR A 331 1.06 -9.39 11.96
CA TYR A 331 0.16 -10.21 12.77
C TYR A 331 -0.21 -9.53 14.09
N ALA A 332 0.70 -8.76 14.70
CA ALA A 332 0.39 -7.98 15.89
C ALA A 332 -0.65 -6.88 15.59
N GLY A 333 -0.46 -6.14 14.50
CA GLY A 333 -1.40 -5.10 14.03
C GLY A 333 -2.79 -5.65 13.72
N GLY A 334 -2.86 -6.85 13.12
CA GLY A 334 -4.11 -7.56 12.84
C GLY A 334 -4.76 -8.25 14.06
N GLY A 335 -4.23 -8.07 15.28
CA GLY A 335 -4.76 -8.69 16.51
C GLY A 335 -4.49 -10.19 16.66
N LEU A 336 -3.64 -10.78 15.81
CA LEU A 336 -3.29 -12.20 15.79
C LEU A 336 -2.09 -12.48 16.72
N ALA A 337 -2.24 -12.16 18.00
CA ALA A 337 -1.16 -12.16 18.99
C ALA A 337 -0.34 -13.47 19.05
N THR A 338 -0.99 -14.64 18.93
CA THR A 338 -0.29 -15.93 18.95
C THR A 338 0.62 -16.11 17.73
N LYS A 339 0.16 -15.74 16.53
CA LYS A 339 0.99 -15.81 15.31
C LYS A 339 2.13 -14.80 15.38
N ALA A 340 1.86 -13.59 15.90
CA ALA A 340 2.86 -12.57 16.09
C ALA A 340 4.01 -13.06 16.99
N LEU A 341 3.68 -13.62 18.16
CA LEU A 341 4.69 -14.11 19.10
C LEU A 341 5.48 -15.30 18.55
N ASP A 342 4.88 -16.19 17.76
CA ASP A 342 5.60 -17.29 17.10
C ASP A 342 6.66 -16.74 16.12
N CYS A 343 6.26 -15.85 15.21
CA CYS A 343 7.19 -15.24 14.27
C CYS A 343 8.30 -14.43 14.97
N LEU A 344 7.94 -13.63 15.97
CA LEU A 344 8.89 -12.79 16.71
C LEU A 344 9.86 -13.62 17.57
N SER A 345 9.42 -14.72 18.17
CA SER A 345 10.31 -15.60 18.96
C SER A 345 11.34 -16.28 18.06
N ARG A 346 10.91 -16.76 16.89
CA ARG A 346 11.82 -17.37 15.90
C ARG A 346 12.82 -16.36 15.33
N SER A 347 12.38 -15.13 15.09
CA SER A 347 13.25 -14.02 14.68
C SER A 347 14.28 -13.69 15.77
N LEU A 348 13.85 -13.60 17.02
CA LEU A 348 14.71 -13.35 18.18
C LEU A 348 15.78 -14.44 18.36
N ASP A 349 15.39 -15.71 18.25
CA ASP A 349 16.32 -16.83 18.33
C ASP A 349 17.33 -16.82 17.18
N ALA A 350 16.90 -16.46 15.98
CA ALA A 350 17.78 -16.33 14.82
C ALA A 350 18.80 -15.19 15.01
N TYR A 351 18.38 -14.00 15.46
CA TYR A 351 19.29 -12.88 15.75
C TYR A 351 20.31 -13.24 16.84
N ARG A 352 19.88 -13.93 17.91
CA ARG A 352 20.78 -14.43 18.96
C ARG A 352 21.79 -15.43 18.43
N ALA A 353 21.36 -16.35 17.57
CA ALA A 353 22.23 -17.37 17.01
C ALA A 353 23.35 -16.79 16.13
N ILE A 354 23.12 -15.62 15.51
CA ILE A 354 24.11 -14.93 14.67
C ILE A 354 24.81 -13.76 15.39
N GLY A 355 24.46 -13.48 16.66
CA GLY A 355 25.04 -12.39 17.44
C GLY A 355 24.59 -10.98 17.02
N ASP A 356 23.48 -10.85 16.29
CA ASP A 356 22.94 -9.55 15.85
C ASP A 356 22.22 -8.86 17.01
N THR A 357 22.97 -8.02 17.73
CA THR A 357 22.48 -7.30 18.91
C THR A 357 21.41 -6.26 18.56
N ARG A 358 21.49 -5.64 17.37
CA ARG A 358 20.50 -4.67 16.90
C ARG A 358 19.19 -5.37 16.55
N GLY A 359 19.28 -6.47 15.81
CA GLY A 359 18.14 -7.32 15.48
C GLY A 359 17.45 -7.89 16.72
N GLU A 360 18.22 -8.37 17.71
CA GLU A 360 17.67 -8.79 19.01
C GLU A 360 16.88 -7.68 19.69
N ALA A 361 17.41 -6.45 19.72
CA ALA A 361 16.72 -5.30 20.31
C ALA A 361 15.39 -5.00 19.61
N SER A 362 15.37 -5.10 18.27
CA SER A 362 14.17 -4.88 17.46
C SER A 362 13.10 -5.94 17.69
N ALA A 363 13.48 -7.22 17.69
CA ALA A 363 12.58 -8.31 18.00
C ALA A 363 11.99 -8.18 19.43
N LEU A 364 12.82 -7.83 20.44
CA LEU A 364 12.35 -7.57 21.80
C LEU A 364 11.35 -6.40 21.89
N ALA A 365 11.60 -5.31 21.16
CA ALA A 365 10.69 -4.17 21.12
C ALA A 365 9.33 -4.51 20.48
N ASN A 366 9.32 -5.42 19.50
CA ASN A 366 8.09 -5.92 18.87
C ASN A 366 7.36 -6.94 19.74
N VAL A 367 8.08 -7.81 20.48
CA VAL A 367 7.46 -8.67 21.51
C VAL A 367 6.76 -7.82 22.56
N ALA A 368 7.42 -6.77 23.05
CA ALA A 368 6.86 -5.84 24.01
C ALA A 368 5.58 -5.14 23.51
N ALA A 369 5.48 -4.90 22.20
CA ALA A 369 4.27 -4.36 21.60
C ALA A 369 3.07 -5.29 21.77
N VAL A 370 3.28 -6.60 21.54
CA VAL A 370 2.25 -7.63 21.69
C VAL A 370 1.89 -7.83 23.16
N GLU A 371 2.89 -7.82 24.05
CA GLU A 371 2.69 -7.89 25.50
C GLU A 371 1.85 -6.70 26.01
N HIS A 372 2.19 -5.48 25.57
CA HIS A 372 1.44 -4.27 25.90
C HIS A 372 -0.02 -4.36 25.42
N ALA A 373 -0.26 -4.78 24.17
CA ALA A 373 -1.61 -4.92 23.63
C ALA A 373 -2.45 -5.97 24.39
N ARG A 374 -1.81 -6.95 25.04
CA ARG A 374 -2.46 -7.95 25.90
C ARG A 374 -2.64 -7.49 27.36
N GLY A 375 -2.20 -6.28 27.69
CA GLY A 375 -2.22 -5.74 29.06
C GLY A 375 -1.08 -6.21 29.96
N ASP A 376 -0.07 -6.90 29.43
CA ASP A 376 1.14 -7.27 30.20
C ASP A 376 2.16 -6.13 30.19
N PHE A 377 1.87 -5.08 30.96
CA PHE A 377 2.73 -3.90 31.06
C PHE A 377 4.10 -4.24 31.67
N LYS A 378 4.17 -5.20 32.59
CA LYS A 378 5.42 -5.59 33.26
C LYS A 378 6.36 -6.33 32.31
N GLY A 379 5.84 -7.31 31.56
CA GLY A 379 6.58 -8.01 30.51
C GLY A 379 7.09 -7.04 29.45
N ALA A 380 6.20 -6.17 28.95
CA ALA A 380 6.54 -5.18 27.94
C ALA A 380 7.68 -4.25 28.38
N LEU A 381 7.60 -3.70 29.60
CA LEU A 381 8.68 -2.84 30.14
C LEU A 381 9.99 -3.60 30.35
N ALA A 382 9.95 -4.87 30.75
CA ALA A 382 11.15 -5.69 30.89
C ALA A 382 11.84 -5.92 29.54
N SER A 383 11.06 -6.27 28.51
CA SER A 383 11.54 -6.44 27.13
C SER A 383 12.13 -5.14 26.57
N LEU A 384 11.46 -3.99 26.75
CA LEU A 384 11.93 -2.69 26.28
C LEU A 384 13.17 -2.19 27.03
N SER A 385 13.25 -2.45 28.35
CA SER A 385 14.42 -2.08 29.16
C SER A 385 15.69 -2.85 28.75
N ARG A 386 15.53 -4.05 28.18
CA ARG A 386 16.64 -4.81 27.58
C ARG A 386 17.01 -4.27 26.19
N ALA A 387 16.03 -3.91 25.38
CA ALA A 387 16.24 -3.41 24.02
C ALA A 387 16.87 -2.00 23.96
N LEU A 388 16.45 -1.09 24.84
CA LEU A 388 16.90 0.30 24.83
C LEU A 388 18.43 0.49 24.87
N PRO A 389 19.19 -0.15 25.79
CA PRO A 389 20.65 -0.01 25.80
C PRO A 389 21.32 -0.61 24.55
N MET A 390 20.73 -1.65 23.95
CA MET A 390 21.25 -2.27 22.72
C MET A 390 21.16 -1.30 21.54
N PHE A 391 20.02 -0.62 21.36
CA PHE A 391 19.87 0.42 20.33
C PHE A 391 20.83 1.59 20.56
N ARG A 392 21.02 2.02 21.81
CA ARG A 392 21.99 3.06 22.16
C ARG A 392 23.42 2.66 21.81
N SER A 393 23.82 1.43 22.13
CA SER A 393 25.15 0.93 21.78
C SER A 393 25.35 0.78 20.27
N ALA A 394 24.28 0.48 19.53
CA ALA A 394 24.30 0.39 18.07
C ALA A 394 24.21 1.77 17.38
N GLY A 395 23.99 2.86 18.12
CA GLY A 395 23.74 4.18 17.55
C GLY A 395 22.41 4.30 16.78
N ASP A 396 21.50 3.34 16.92
CA ASP A 396 20.24 3.31 16.17
C ASP A 396 19.21 4.27 16.80
N ARG A 397 19.18 5.50 16.28
CA ARG A 397 18.25 6.54 16.74
C ARG A 397 16.78 6.20 16.49
N ARG A 398 16.50 5.50 15.39
CA ARG A 398 15.12 5.11 15.01
C ARG A 398 14.59 4.07 16.00
N GLY A 399 15.41 3.05 16.27
CA GLY A 399 15.15 2.05 17.31
C GLY A 399 15.00 2.68 18.69
N GLU A 400 15.94 3.54 19.10
CA GLU A 400 15.88 4.21 20.40
C GLU A 400 14.62 5.06 20.59
N ALA A 401 14.29 5.92 19.60
CA ALA A 401 13.08 6.73 19.63
C ALA A 401 11.82 5.89 19.70
N GLY A 402 11.75 4.79 18.92
CA GLY A 402 10.63 3.86 18.92
C GLY A 402 10.46 3.15 20.27
N THR A 403 11.55 2.71 20.89
CA THR A 403 11.53 2.09 22.22
C THR A 403 11.08 3.08 23.29
N LEU A 404 11.58 4.31 23.28
CA LEU A 404 11.16 5.36 24.22
C LEU A 404 9.68 5.74 24.06
N LEU A 405 9.18 5.84 22.83
CA LEU A 405 7.75 6.05 22.55
C LEU A 405 6.90 4.94 23.19
N ARG A 406 7.29 3.67 23.01
CA ARG A 406 6.56 2.52 23.58
C ARG A 406 6.59 2.52 25.11
N ILE A 407 7.75 2.79 25.72
CA ILE A 407 7.87 2.92 27.18
C ILE A 407 6.96 4.04 27.69
N GLY A 408 6.99 5.21 27.03
CA GLY A 408 6.18 6.36 27.40
C GLY A 408 4.67 6.09 27.32
N GLU A 409 4.21 5.40 26.28
CA GLU A 409 2.81 4.98 26.16
C GLU A 409 2.40 3.99 27.26
N ILE A 410 3.27 3.06 27.65
CA ILE A 410 2.99 2.16 28.78
C ILE A 410 2.88 2.95 30.09
N HIS A 411 3.80 3.88 30.36
CA HIS A 411 3.70 4.77 31.52
C HIS A 411 2.40 5.58 31.52
N ARG A 412 1.99 6.12 30.37
CA ARG A 412 0.72 6.86 30.22
C ARG A 412 -0.47 5.96 30.57
N THR A 413 -0.54 4.75 30.01
CA THR A 413 -1.61 3.77 30.29
C THR A 413 -1.65 3.35 31.76
N MET A 414 -0.51 3.29 32.44
CA MET A 414 -0.42 3.05 33.89
C MET A 414 -0.74 4.28 34.76
N GLY A 415 -0.98 5.46 34.17
CA GLY A 415 -1.23 6.72 34.88
C GLY A 415 0.03 7.47 35.33
N ASP A 416 1.23 6.98 35.00
CA ASP A 416 2.49 7.67 35.27
C ASP A 416 2.77 8.76 34.22
N SER A 417 2.13 9.91 34.42
CA SER A 417 2.23 11.05 33.50
C SER A 417 3.67 11.61 33.40
N GLN A 418 4.46 11.55 34.48
CA GLN A 418 5.80 12.12 34.49
C GLN A 418 6.81 11.19 33.79
N GLY A 419 6.69 9.88 34.00
CA GLY A 419 7.45 8.88 33.26
C GLY A 419 7.17 8.94 31.75
N ALA A 420 5.89 9.06 31.38
CA ALA A 420 5.47 9.21 29.99
C ALA A 420 6.11 10.45 29.33
N ARG A 421 5.98 11.62 29.97
CA ARG A 421 6.54 12.88 29.48
C ARG A 421 8.05 12.79 29.27
N THR A 422 8.77 12.26 30.25
CA THR A 422 10.23 12.10 30.20
C THR A 422 10.66 11.28 28.98
N CYS A 423 9.91 10.21 28.68
CA CYS A 423 10.20 9.36 27.52
C CYS A 423 9.91 10.07 26.19
N PHE A 424 8.78 10.78 26.09
CA PHE A 424 8.42 11.49 24.85
C PHE A 424 9.37 12.66 24.55
N ASP A 425 9.75 13.44 25.57
CA ASP A 425 10.71 14.54 25.44
C ASP A 425 12.10 14.05 25.00
N ALA A 426 12.48 12.82 25.39
CA ALA A 426 13.71 12.17 24.93
C ALA A 426 13.58 11.58 23.51
N ALA A 427 12.41 11.05 23.13
CA ALA A 427 12.18 10.40 21.85
C ALA A 427 12.09 11.38 20.67
N LEU A 428 11.41 12.52 20.86
CA LEU A 428 11.14 13.49 19.79
C LEU A 428 12.40 14.03 19.08
N PRO A 429 13.46 14.48 19.78
CA PRO A 429 14.67 14.96 19.11
C PRO A 429 15.41 13.85 18.35
N LEU A 430 15.30 12.59 18.79
CA LEU A 430 15.89 11.44 18.09
C LEU A 430 15.18 11.16 16.77
N ALA A 431 13.84 11.18 16.75
CA ALA A 431 13.06 11.02 15.53
C ALA A 431 13.36 12.13 14.50
N ARG A 432 13.43 13.39 14.96
CA ARG A 432 13.82 14.54 14.11
C ARG A 432 15.23 14.40 13.56
N ALA A 433 16.19 13.99 14.39
CA ALA A 433 17.57 13.78 13.96
C ALA A 433 17.72 12.60 12.97
N ALA A 434 16.78 11.67 12.96
CA ALA A 434 16.70 10.57 12.01
C ALA A 434 15.84 10.88 10.77
N VAL A 435 15.31 12.11 10.67
CA VAL A 435 14.39 12.59 9.61
C VAL A 435 13.18 11.65 9.45
N ASP A 436 12.72 11.07 10.56
CA ASP A 436 11.62 10.11 10.55
C ASP A 436 10.29 10.80 10.88
N ASN A 437 9.64 11.31 9.83
CA ASN A 437 8.36 12.01 9.95
C ASN A 437 7.23 11.13 10.53
N ALA A 438 7.23 9.83 10.21
CA ALA A 438 6.20 8.91 10.69
C ALA A 438 6.30 8.72 12.20
N ARG A 439 7.53 8.52 12.70
CA ARG A 439 7.80 8.38 14.13
C ARG A 439 7.67 9.71 14.88
N GLU A 440 8.08 10.83 14.28
CA GLU A 440 7.85 12.17 14.85
C GLU A 440 6.36 12.42 15.09
N ALA A 441 5.52 12.19 14.07
CA ALA A 441 4.08 12.38 14.21
C ALA A 441 3.47 11.45 15.27
N GLY A 442 3.91 10.18 15.32
CA GLY A 442 3.47 9.23 16.36
C GLY A 442 3.83 9.67 17.77
N ILE A 443 5.03 10.24 17.98
CA ILE A 443 5.44 10.80 19.28
C ILE A 443 4.60 12.03 19.62
N ILE A 444 4.36 12.93 18.67
CA ILE A 444 3.53 14.12 18.89
C ILE A 444 2.08 13.73 19.24
N ALA A 445 1.51 12.73 18.56
CA ALA A 445 0.19 12.19 18.88
C ALA A 445 0.15 11.55 20.28
N ALA A 446 1.20 10.85 20.70
CA ALA A 446 1.34 10.32 22.06
C ALA A 446 1.39 11.43 23.12
N MET A 447 2.12 12.51 22.83
CA MET A 447 2.13 13.71 23.68
C MET A 447 0.75 14.38 23.73
N ALA A 448 0.02 14.44 22.61
CA ALA A 448 -1.35 14.96 22.58
C ALA A 448 -2.30 14.15 23.47
N ARG A 449 -2.21 12.81 23.43
CA ARG A 449 -2.95 11.92 24.35
C ARG A 449 -2.59 12.20 25.81
N LEU A 450 -1.30 12.34 26.12
CA LEU A 450 -0.85 12.65 27.48
C LEU A 450 -1.42 13.99 27.99
N GLU A 451 -1.36 15.07 27.20
CA GLU A 451 -1.89 16.36 27.63
C GLU A 451 -3.43 16.35 27.72
N ARG A 452 -4.11 15.59 26.86
CA ARG A 452 -5.55 15.32 26.98
C ARG A 452 -5.87 14.64 28.31
N ASP A 453 -5.13 13.59 28.67
CA ASP A 453 -5.32 12.84 29.92
C ASP A 453 -5.08 13.71 31.16
N ARG A 454 -4.25 14.75 31.05
CA ARG A 454 -4.00 15.76 32.09
C ARG A 454 -5.01 16.91 32.11
N GLY A 455 -5.89 16.97 31.10
CA GLY A 455 -6.92 18.01 30.95
C GLY A 455 -6.45 19.30 30.29
N ASP A 456 -5.20 19.39 29.81
CA ASP A 456 -4.72 20.54 29.02
C ASP A 456 -5.14 20.37 27.55
N LEU A 457 -6.43 20.63 27.30
CA LEU A 457 -7.02 20.48 25.97
C LEU A 457 -6.45 21.47 24.94
N ALA A 458 -5.90 22.61 25.39
CA ALA A 458 -5.31 23.60 24.49
C ALA A 458 -3.97 23.09 23.92
N GLN A 459 -3.10 22.57 24.80
CA GLN A 459 -1.84 21.97 24.37
C GLN A 459 -2.09 20.67 23.62
N ALA A 460 -3.01 19.81 24.09
CA ALA A 460 -3.38 18.57 23.42
C ALA A 460 -3.85 18.82 21.98
N ARG A 461 -4.70 19.84 21.77
CA ARG A 461 -5.18 20.24 20.45
C ARG A 461 -4.01 20.66 19.54
N SER A 462 -3.14 21.54 20.02
CA SER A 462 -1.99 22.03 19.23
C SER A 462 -1.09 20.89 18.76
N LEU A 463 -0.83 19.91 19.65
CA LEU A 463 -0.06 18.71 19.34
C LEU A 463 -0.80 17.80 18.35
N ALA A 464 -2.09 17.52 18.56
CA ALA A 464 -2.88 16.70 17.66
C ALA A 464 -2.95 17.30 16.24
N GLU A 465 -3.17 18.62 16.13
CA GLU A 465 -3.14 19.31 14.85
C GLU A 465 -1.73 19.25 14.19
N ALA A 466 -0.66 19.27 14.97
CA ALA A 466 0.70 19.12 14.46
C ALA A 466 0.97 17.71 13.91
N ALA A 467 0.55 16.66 14.61
CA ALA A 467 0.65 15.29 14.13
C ALA A 467 -0.14 15.08 12.82
N VAL A 468 -1.39 15.55 12.77
CA VAL A 468 -2.23 15.51 11.56
C VAL A 468 -1.57 16.23 10.39
N ARG A 469 -0.96 17.40 10.61
CA ARG A 469 -0.24 18.13 9.54
C ARG A 469 0.92 17.34 8.95
N ILE A 470 1.69 16.64 9.77
CA ILE A 470 2.80 15.80 9.30
C ILE A 470 2.26 14.64 8.48
N HIS A 471 1.19 13.98 8.96
CA HIS A 471 0.57 12.88 8.22
C HIS A 471 -0.01 13.31 6.88
N GLU A 472 -0.65 14.49 6.81
CA GLU A 472 -1.13 15.07 5.55
C GLU A 472 0.01 15.40 4.58
N ALA A 473 1.13 15.95 5.08
CA ALA A 473 2.29 16.24 4.25
C ALA A 473 2.92 14.97 3.65
N SER A 474 2.86 13.84 4.35
CA SER A 474 3.27 12.54 3.81
C SER A 474 2.23 11.97 2.85
N ARG A 475 0.93 12.16 3.11
CA ARG A 475 -0.18 11.68 2.28
C ARG A 475 -0.10 12.22 0.84
N THR A 476 0.26 13.49 0.68
CA THR A 476 0.37 14.13 -0.65
C THR A 476 1.49 13.56 -1.51
N LYS A 477 2.45 12.85 -0.92
CA LYS A 477 3.56 12.18 -1.61
C LYS A 477 3.21 10.76 -2.10
N VAL A 478 2.06 10.22 -1.70
CA VAL A 478 1.58 8.90 -2.12
C VAL A 478 0.74 9.09 -3.37
N ALA A 479 1.17 8.58 -4.53
CA ALA A 479 0.48 8.82 -5.81
C ALA A 479 -0.73 7.89 -6.02
N SER A 480 -0.61 6.62 -5.63
CA SER A 480 -1.69 5.64 -5.73
C SER A 480 -2.87 6.00 -4.83
N PHE A 481 -4.09 5.96 -5.36
CA PHE A 481 -5.32 6.18 -4.60
C PHE A 481 -5.51 5.14 -3.51
N ASP A 482 -5.33 3.85 -3.84
CA ASP A 482 -5.55 2.76 -2.89
C ASP A 482 -4.53 2.83 -1.76
N LEU A 483 -3.25 3.09 -2.09
CA LEU A 483 -2.22 3.24 -1.07
C LEU A 483 -2.42 4.50 -0.24
N ARG A 484 -2.97 5.57 -0.84
CA ARG A 484 -3.31 6.78 -0.09
C ARG A 484 -4.49 6.54 0.85
N ALA A 485 -5.49 5.78 0.42
CA ALA A 485 -6.63 5.35 1.23
C ALA A 485 -6.19 4.43 2.39
N SER A 486 -5.35 3.43 2.11
CA SER A 486 -4.73 2.55 3.11
C SER A 486 -3.87 3.33 4.10
N TYR A 487 -3.03 4.26 3.60
CA TYR A 487 -2.19 5.09 4.46
C TYR A 487 -3.07 5.96 5.35
N PHE A 488 -4.10 6.57 4.78
CA PHE A 488 -5.05 7.41 5.50
C PHE A 488 -5.78 6.62 6.60
N ALA A 489 -6.27 5.42 6.28
CA ALA A 489 -6.90 4.52 7.24
C ALA A 489 -5.96 4.17 8.40
N SER A 490 -4.67 3.94 8.12
CA SER A 490 -3.66 3.66 9.15
C SER A 490 -3.40 4.83 10.11
N LYS A 491 -3.73 6.07 9.72
CA LYS A 491 -3.55 7.29 10.52
C LYS A 491 -4.85 7.86 11.07
N GLN A 492 -5.98 7.20 10.83
CA GLN A 492 -7.29 7.73 11.21
C GLN A 492 -7.41 7.98 12.71
N SER A 493 -6.73 7.18 13.56
CA SER A 493 -6.72 7.36 15.02
C SER A 493 -6.26 8.74 15.47
N ASP A 494 -5.39 9.41 14.70
CA ASP A 494 -4.90 10.73 15.06
C ASP A 494 -5.95 11.82 14.76
N TYR A 495 -6.81 11.59 13.76
CA TYR A 495 -7.97 12.45 13.51
C TYR A 495 -9.06 12.24 14.56
N ASP A 496 -9.32 10.98 14.94
CA ASP A 496 -10.27 10.67 16.02
C ASP A 496 -9.85 11.33 17.33
N LEU A 497 -8.55 11.28 17.66
CA LEU A 497 -8.00 11.97 18.82
C LEU A 497 -8.23 13.49 18.74
N LEU A 498 -8.02 14.10 17.58
CA LEU A 498 -8.27 15.54 17.39
C LEU A 498 -9.76 15.87 17.57
N VAL A 499 -10.67 15.09 16.98
CA VAL A 499 -12.12 15.25 17.15
C VAL A 499 -12.51 15.11 18.61
N GLU A 500 -11.99 14.11 19.31
CA GLU A 500 -12.27 13.87 20.73
C GLU A 500 -11.79 15.03 21.62
N ILE A 501 -10.57 15.56 21.38
CA ILE A 501 -10.03 16.72 22.09
C ILE A 501 -10.91 17.95 21.85
N LEU A 502 -11.31 18.20 20.60
CA LEU A 502 -12.17 19.33 20.24
C LEU A 502 -13.56 19.20 20.87
N MET A 503 -14.16 18.01 20.86
CA MET A 503 -15.46 17.77 21.48
C MET A 503 -15.40 17.86 23.02
N SER A 504 -14.29 17.43 23.62
CA SER A 504 -14.01 17.65 25.04
C SER A 504 -13.90 19.13 25.38
N ALA A 505 -13.25 19.92 24.52
CA ALA A 505 -13.15 21.37 24.67
C ALA A 505 -14.50 22.06 24.49
N HIS A 506 -15.31 21.62 23.51
CA HIS A 506 -16.69 22.10 23.31
C HIS A 506 -17.53 21.90 24.57
N LYS A 507 -17.43 20.75 25.23
CA LYS A 507 -18.15 20.48 26.49
C LYS A 507 -17.79 21.48 27.60
N GLN A 508 -16.54 21.95 27.65
CA GLN A 508 -16.10 22.94 28.63
C GLN A 508 -16.49 24.37 28.22
N LYS A 509 -16.41 24.69 26.93
CA LYS A 509 -16.66 26.02 26.36
C LYS A 509 -17.49 25.92 25.06
N PRO A 510 -18.82 25.77 25.16
CA PRO A 510 -19.67 25.54 23.99
C PRO A 510 -19.75 26.71 23.00
N SER A 511 -19.37 27.92 23.42
CA SER A 511 -19.44 29.16 22.62
C SER A 511 -18.23 29.41 21.73
N ASP A 512 -17.15 28.65 21.88
CA ASP A 512 -15.85 28.94 21.25
C ASP A 512 -15.73 28.32 19.84
N GLY A 513 -16.80 27.67 19.33
CA GLY A 513 -16.84 27.10 17.97
C GLY A 513 -16.11 25.77 17.81
N TYR A 514 -15.78 25.08 18.90
CA TYR A 514 -15.08 23.78 18.86
C TYR A 514 -15.89 22.68 18.16
N GLU A 515 -17.22 22.72 18.24
CA GLU A 515 -18.11 21.78 17.54
C GLU A 515 -17.97 21.88 16.03
N ARG A 516 -17.70 23.10 15.54
CA ARG A 516 -17.44 23.36 14.13
C ARG A 516 -16.07 22.87 13.72
N ALA A 517 -15.05 23.20 14.51
CA ALA A 517 -13.69 22.73 14.26
C ALA A 517 -13.61 21.19 14.30
N ALA A 518 -14.38 20.53 15.17
CA ALA A 518 -14.45 19.07 15.24
C ALA A 518 -15.10 18.46 13.99
N LEU A 519 -16.19 19.06 13.51
CA LEU A 519 -16.81 18.66 12.24
C LEU A 519 -15.83 18.87 11.07
N ASP A 520 -15.16 20.02 11.02
CA ASP A 520 -14.16 20.29 9.98
C ASP A 520 -13.04 19.26 10.03
N ALA A 521 -12.54 18.89 11.21
CA ALA A 521 -11.52 17.86 11.41
C ALA A 521 -12.00 16.46 10.94
N HIS A 522 -13.24 16.10 11.26
CA HIS A 522 -13.84 14.83 10.85
C HIS A 522 -14.07 14.75 9.34
N GLU A 523 -14.54 15.83 8.71
CA GLU A 523 -14.66 15.90 7.26
C GLU A 523 -13.30 15.91 6.55
N ARG A 524 -12.21 16.33 7.23
CA ARG A 524 -10.84 16.09 6.72
C ARG A 524 -10.48 14.63 6.69
N ALA A 525 -11.05 13.86 7.59
CA ALA A 525 -10.78 12.46 7.72
C ALA A 525 -11.70 11.55 6.91
N ARG A 526 -12.58 12.12 6.06
CA ARG A 526 -13.68 11.36 5.49
C ARG A 526 -13.74 11.34 3.97
N ALA A 527 -13.89 10.14 3.40
CA ALA A 527 -14.08 9.89 1.97
C ALA A 527 -13.09 10.67 1.09
N ARG A 528 -11.85 10.82 1.58
CA ARG A 528 -10.87 11.75 1.02
C ARG A 528 -10.39 11.25 -0.32
N SER A 529 -10.21 9.95 -0.43
CA SER A 529 -9.92 9.27 -1.68
C SER A 529 -10.99 9.65 -2.73
N LEU A 530 -12.29 9.46 -2.45
CA LEU A 530 -13.38 9.78 -3.39
C LEU A 530 -13.38 11.25 -3.81
N ILE A 531 -13.10 12.17 -2.88
CA ILE A 531 -12.98 13.60 -3.20
C ILE A 531 -11.81 13.85 -4.16
N ASP A 532 -10.65 13.23 -3.91
CA ASP A 532 -9.48 13.31 -4.80
C ASP A 532 -9.85 12.75 -6.20
N LEU A 533 -10.56 11.62 -6.28
CA LEU A 533 -11.06 11.04 -7.56
C LEU A 533 -12.05 11.96 -8.27
N LEU A 534 -13.04 12.53 -7.57
CA LEU A 534 -14.01 13.45 -8.17
C LEU A 534 -13.37 14.79 -8.60
N ALA A 535 -12.23 15.15 -8.00
CA ALA A 535 -11.41 16.25 -8.47
C ALA A 535 -10.59 15.85 -9.71
N GLU A 536 -10.03 14.63 -9.73
CA GLU A 536 -9.25 14.07 -10.84
C GLU A 536 -10.10 13.86 -12.10
N SER A 537 -11.35 13.39 -11.97
CA SER A 537 -12.24 13.15 -13.12
C SER A 537 -12.47 14.40 -14.00
N ARG A 538 -12.10 15.57 -13.48
CA ARG A 538 -12.15 16.90 -14.14
C ARG A 538 -10.99 17.14 -15.11
N ILE A 539 -9.93 16.33 -15.06
CA ILE A 539 -8.72 16.47 -15.90
C ILE A 539 -8.36 15.14 -16.53
N ASP A 540 -7.78 15.18 -17.72
CA ASP A 540 -7.10 14.01 -18.26
C ASP A 540 -5.68 13.93 -17.69
N ILE A 541 -5.46 13.00 -16.76
CA ILE A 541 -4.15 12.75 -16.14
C ILE A 541 -3.15 12.13 -17.12
N ARG A 542 -3.61 11.52 -18.21
CA ARG A 542 -2.75 10.88 -19.22
C ARG A 542 -2.16 11.89 -20.20
N GLU A 543 -2.69 13.12 -20.22
CA GLU A 543 -2.18 14.19 -21.06
C GLU A 543 -0.84 14.72 -20.51
N GLY A 544 0.22 14.60 -21.31
CA GLY A 544 1.58 15.07 -20.97
C GLY A 544 2.46 14.04 -20.26
N VAL A 545 2.01 12.79 -20.13
CA VAL A 545 2.77 11.66 -19.58
C VAL A 545 3.54 10.94 -20.70
N ASP A 546 4.66 10.27 -20.36
CA ASP A 546 5.44 9.47 -21.32
C ASP A 546 4.57 8.41 -22.02
N ARG A 547 4.70 8.33 -23.34
CA ARG A 547 3.97 7.38 -24.18
C ARG A 547 4.32 5.93 -23.85
N ALA A 548 5.55 5.65 -23.42
CA ALA A 548 5.94 4.30 -23.01
C ALA A 548 5.11 3.78 -21.82
N LEU A 549 4.76 4.66 -20.87
CA LEU A 549 3.91 4.29 -19.74
C LEU A 549 2.47 4.02 -20.17
N LEU A 550 1.94 4.83 -21.08
CA LEU A 550 0.58 4.65 -21.62
C LEU A 550 0.47 3.36 -22.44
N ASP A 551 1.48 3.04 -23.27
CA ASP A 551 1.51 1.80 -24.05
C ASP A 551 1.62 0.57 -23.12
N ARG A 552 2.36 0.68 -22.01
CA ARG A 552 2.45 -0.38 -21.00
C ARG A 552 1.16 -0.55 -20.20
N GLU A 553 0.47 0.54 -19.83
CA GLU A 553 -0.87 0.51 -19.22
C GLU A 553 -1.84 -0.27 -20.11
N GLN A 554 -1.91 0.08 -21.40
CA GLN A 554 -2.78 -0.60 -22.36
C GLN A 554 -2.44 -2.08 -22.51
N THR A 555 -1.14 -2.41 -22.51
CA THR A 555 -0.67 -3.80 -22.59
C THR A 555 -1.12 -4.60 -21.37
N LEU A 556 -0.92 -4.08 -20.15
CA LEU A 556 -1.33 -4.77 -18.93
C LEU A 556 -2.85 -4.95 -18.85
N LEU A 557 -3.63 -3.93 -19.23
CA LEU A 557 -5.09 -4.03 -19.25
C LEU A 557 -5.59 -5.05 -20.30
N ALA A 558 -4.91 -5.15 -21.45
CA ALA A 558 -5.20 -6.16 -22.46
C ALA A 558 -4.84 -7.57 -21.98
N GLU A 559 -3.68 -7.76 -21.35
CA GLU A 559 -3.26 -9.02 -20.74
C GLU A 559 -4.21 -9.44 -19.62
N LEU A 560 -4.60 -8.50 -18.74
CA LEU A 560 -5.58 -8.73 -17.68
C LEU A 560 -6.90 -9.19 -18.27
N SER A 561 -7.44 -8.45 -19.25
CA SER A 561 -8.68 -8.83 -19.95
C SER A 561 -8.59 -10.22 -20.58
N ALA A 562 -7.45 -10.55 -21.21
CA ALA A 562 -7.23 -11.86 -21.82
C ALA A 562 -7.14 -13.00 -20.79
N LYS A 563 -6.47 -12.77 -19.65
CA LYS A 563 -6.38 -13.74 -18.55
C LYS A 563 -7.71 -13.94 -17.86
N GLU A 564 -8.48 -12.87 -17.69
CA GLU A 564 -9.84 -12.96 -17.14
C GLU A 564 -10.79 -13.72 -18.06
N ALA A 565 -10.72 -13.47 -19.37
CA ALA A 565 -11.45 -14.25 -20.37
C ALA A 565 -11.03 -15.74 -20.35
N SER A 566 -9.73 -16.02 -20.22
CA SER A 566 -9.20 -17.39 -20.08
C SER A 566 -9.70 -18.05 -18.80
N ARG A 567 -9.75 -17.31 -17.69
CA ARG A 567 -10.29 -17.77 -16.41
C ARG A 567 -11.77 -18.14 -16.55
N ALA A 568 -12.57 -17.29 -17.20
CA ALA A 568 -13.97 -17.56 -17.47
C ALA A 568 -14.17 -18.83 -18.33
N LEU A 569 -13.32 -19.05 -19.32
CA LEU A 569 -13.33 -20.27 -20.15
C LEU A 569 -13.00 -21.54 -19.34
N LEU A 570 -11.99 -21.50 -18.48
CA LEU A 570 -11.58 -22.63 -17.63
C LEU A 570 -12.67 -23.05 -16.64
N PHE A 571 -13.48 -22.12 -16.15
CA PHE A 571 -14.64 -22.44 -15.29
C PHE A 571 -15.73 -23.23 -15.98
N GLN A 572 -15.92 -23.01 -17.28
CA GLN A 572 -16.95 -23.68 -18.05
C GLN A 572 -16.52 -25.08 -18.52
N ALA A 573 -15.24 -25.42 -18.45
CA ALA A 573 -14.67 -26.66 -18.99
C ALA A 573 -14.51 -27.81 -17.97
N SER A 574 -15.09 -27.71 -16.76
CA SER A 574 -14.87 -28.65 -15.62
C SER A 574 -13.42 -28.65 -15.09
N GLY A 575 -12.91 -27.46 -14.77
CA GLY A 575 -11.47 -27.18 -14.63
C GLY A 575 -10.73 -27.80 -13.42
N ASP A 576 -9.52 -28.28 -13.69
CA ASP A 576 -8.49 -28.61 -12.71
C ASP A 576 -8.23 -27.41 -11.78
N ALA A 577 -8.47 -27.59 -10.49
CA ALA A 577 -8.34 -26.56 -9.47
C ALA A 577 -6.93 -25.92 -9.45
N ARG A 578 -5.90 -26.63 -9.90
CA ARG A 578 -4.53 -26.10 -10.00
C ARG A 578 -4.38 -25.07 -11.12
N GLN A 579 -5.02 -25.29 -12.27
CA GLN A 579 -4.93 -24.38 -13.40
C GLN A 579 -5.67 -23.07 -13.13
N VAL A 580 -6.84 -23.16 -12.47
CA VAL A 580 -7.58 -21.98 -12.00
C VAL A 580 -6.73 -21.16 -11.04
N GLN A 581 -6.11 -21.81 -10.05
CA GLN A 581 -5.29 -21.13 -9.06
C GLN A 581 -4.05 -20.45 -9.68
N ALA A 582 -3.45 -21.06 -10.71
CA ALA A 582 -2.34 -20.44 -11.43
C ALA A 582 -2.77 -19.17 -12.18
N VAL A 583 -3.90 -19.22 -12.88
CA VAL A 583 -4.46 -18.05 -13.59
C VAL A 583 -4.88 -16.95 -12.62
N ASP A 584 -5.44 -17.31 -11.45
CA ASP A 584 -5.75 -16.34 -10.40
C ASP A 584 -4.48 -15.62 -9.90
N GLY A 585 -3.38 -16.35 -9.69
CA GLY A 585 -2.08 -15.76 -9.34
C GLY A 585 -1.57 -14.77 -10.40
N GLU A 586 -1.65 -15.13 -11.68
CA GLU A 586 -1.26 -14.24 -12.79
C GLU A 586 -2.15 -13.00 -12.88
N ILE A 587 -3.45 -13.13 -12.64
CA ILE A 587 -4.38 -11.98 -12.59
C ILE A 587 -4.01 -11.04 -11.45
N GLN A 588 -3.64 -11.57 -10.28
CA GLN A 588 -3.20 -10.75 -9.16
C GLN A 588 -1.90 -9.99 -9.49
N ASP A 589 -0.94 -10.65 -10.12
CA ASP A 589 0.31 -10.00 -10.57
C ASP A 589 0.01 -8.90 -11.61
N LEU A 590 -0.91 -9.14 -12.54
CA LEU A 590 -1.33 -8.13 -13.54
C LEU A 590 -2.07 -6.95 -12.91
N LEU A 591 -2.95 -7.19 -11.93
CA LEU A 591 -3.65 -6.13 -11.19
C LEU A 591 -2.69 -5.28 -10.38
N ALA A 592 -1.70 -5.91 -9.73
CA ALA A 592 -0.63 -5.18 -9.04
C ALA A 592 0.13 -4.28 -10.03
N GLY A 593 0.54 -4.82 -11.18
CA GLY A 593 1.19 -4.04 -12.24
C GLY A 593 0.32 -2.90 -12.79
N CYS A 594 -1.00 -3.09 -12.94
CA CYS A 594 -1.91 -2.03 -13.36
C CYS A 594 -1.94 -0.89 -12.33
N ARG A 595 -2.10 -1.22 -11.04
CA ARG A 595 -2.10 -0.23 -9.95
C ARG A 595 -0.79 0.56 -9.89
N GLU A 596 0.34 -0.12 -10.11
CA GLU A 596 1.67 0.50 -10.14
C GLU A 596 1.82 1.49 -11.30
N ILE A 597 1.43 1.09 -12.50
CA ILE A 597 1.51 1.97 -13.68
C ILE A 597 0.57 3.15 -13.55
N GLU A 598 -0.67 2.95 -13.10
CA GLU A 598 -1.58 4.07 -12.88
C GLU A 598 -1.03 5.05 -11.83
N ALA A 599 -0.41 4.55 -10.76
CA ALA A 599 0.24 5.39 -9.76
C ALA A 599 1.37 6.22 -10.39
N ARG A 600 2.16 5.62 -11.27
CA ARG A 600 3.26 6.29 -11.98
C ARG A 600 2.76 7.32 -13.01
N ILE A 601 1.73 7.00 -13.80
CA ILE A 601 1.08 7.95 -14.72
C ILE A 601 0.60 9.18 -13.95
N ARG A 602 -0.08 8.98 -12.81
CA ARG A 602 -0.51 10.09 -11.94
C ARG A 602 0.68 10.88 -11.40
N TYR A 603 1.72 10.20 -10.95
CA TYR A 603 2.90 10.83 -10.37
C TYR A 603 3.64 11.73 -11.38
N GLU A 604 3.80 11.26 -12.62
CA GLU A 604 4.48 11.99 -13.69
C GLU A 604 3.59 13.04 -14.36
N SER A 605 2.27 12.99 -14.14
CA SER A 605 1.30 13.91 -14.74
C SER A 605 1.44 15.35 -14.19
N PRO A 606 1.80 16.34 -15.05
CA PRO A 606 1.87 17.74 -14.64
C PRO A 606 0.51 18.29 -14.17
N ARG A 607 -0.59 17.74 -14.72
CA ARG A 607 -1.95 18.14 -14.36
C ARG A 607 -2.38 17.58 -13.01
N TYR A 608 -1.94 16.37 -12.66
CA TYR A 608 -2.20 15.79 -11.36
C TYR A 608 -1.48 16.56 -10.23
N ALA A 609 -0.23 16.96 -10.45
CA ALA A 609 0.54 17.78 -9.50
C ALA A 609 -0.17 19.09 -9.13
N ALA A 610 -0.94 19.69 -10.05
CA ALA A 610 -1.75 20.87 -9.80
C ALA A 610 -2.98 20.61 -8.92
N LEU A 611 -3.52 19.37 -8.92
CA LEU A 611 -4.63 18.95 -8.05
C LEU A 611 -4.16 18.43 -6.68
N ALA A 612 -2.94 17.88 -6.59
CA ALA A 612 -2.34 17.42 -5.34
C ALA A 612 -2.03 18.57 -4.34
N GLN A 613 -2.09 19.82 -4.81
CA GLN A 613 -2.16 21.01 -3.96
C GLN A 613 -3.51 20.99 -3.20
N PRO A 614 -3.53 21.19 -1.87
CA PRO A 614 -4.69 20.87 -1.05
C PRO A 614 -5.91 21.70 -1.45
N SER A 615 -6.80 21.11 -2.25
CA SER A 615 -8.23 21.40 -2.17
C SER A 615 -8.70 20.81 -0.85
N GLY A 616 -8.35 21.46 0.26
CA GLY A 616 -8.71 21.02 1.60
C GLY A 616 -10.21 20.71 1.64
N PRO A 617 -10.64 19.75 2.47
CA PRO A 617 -12.06 19.47 2.66
C PRO A 617 -12.78 20.77 3.01
N LEU A 618 -14.02 20.86 2.57
CA LEU A 618 -14.82 22.06 2.75
C LEU A 618 -14.91 22.40 4.23
N GLN A 619 -14.81 23.68 4.55
CA GLN A 619 -15.20 24.10 5.88
C GLN A 619 -16.71 23.86 6.00
N SER A 620 -17.17 23.49 7.18
CA SER A 620 -18.57 23.31 7.55
C SER A 620 -19.51 24.43 7.08
N GLN A 621 -19.03 25.66 6.93
CA GLN A 621 -19.80 26.77 6.34
C GLN A 621 -20.14 26.54 4.86
N ASP A 622 -19.21 25.98 4.09
CA ASP A 622 -19.43 25.65 2.68
C ASP A 622 -20.37 24.44 2.53
N ILE A 623 -20.30 23.51 3.47
CA ILE A 623 -21.28 22.40 3.57
C ILE A 623 -22.67 22.97 3.80
N GLN A 624 -22.87 23.86 4.78
CA GLN A 624 -24.17 24.50 5.04
C GLN A 624 -24.71 25.27 3.84
N ARG A 625 -23.85 25.99 3.09
CA ARG A 625 -24.24 26.70 1.85
C ARG A 625 -24.74 25.78 0.75
N SER A 626 -24.31 24.52 0.78
CA SER A 626 -24.73 23.50 -0.19
C SER A 626 -26.09 22.87 0.17
N LEU A 627 -26.63 23.11 1.36
CA LEU A 627 -27.93 22.56 1.78
C LEU A 627 -29.09 23.49 1.39
N ASP A 628 -30.22 22.90 1.01
CA ASP A 628 -31.50 23.61 0.85
C ASP A 628 -32.22 23.78 2.21
N ASP A 629 -33.26 24.63 2.25
CA ASP A 629 -33.99 24.97 3.49
C ASP A 629 -34.82 23.79 4.05
N GLU A 630 -35.04 22.76 3.23
CA GLU A 630 -35.85 21.57 3.51
C GLU A 630 -35.01 20.36 3.91
N THR A 631 -33.70 20.54 4.10
CA THR A 631 -32.73 19.48 4.37
C THR A 631 -32.13 19.59 5.77
N LEU A 632 -32.13 18.48 6.50
CA LEU A 632 -31.33 18.25 7.69
C LEU A 632 -30.24 17.22 7.35
N LEU A 633 -28.98 17.59 7.48
CA LEU A 633 -27.84 16.67 7.36
C LEU A 633 -27.44 16.17 8.76
N LEU A 634 -27.37 14.86 8.92
CA LEU A 634 -26.91 14.16 10.11
C LEU A 634 -25.59 13.48 9.81
N GLU A 635 -24.53 13.92 10.48
CA GLU A 635 -23.19 13.37 10.32
C GLU A 635 -22.73 12.69 11.59
N TYR A 636 -22.37 11.41 11.48
CA TYR A 636 -21.96 10.57 12.60
C TYR A 636 -20.43 10.40 12.58
N ALA A 637 -19.81 10.55 13.75
CA ALA A 637 -18.43 10.17 14.04
C ALA A 637 -18.41 9.16 15.18
N LEU A 638 -17.98 7.93 14.93
CA LEU A 638 -17.89 6.90 15.95
C LEU A 638 -16.51 6.95 16.62
N GLY A 639 -16.47 7.28 17.91
CA GLY A 639 -15.23 7.27 18.69
C GLY A 639 -15.22 6.12 19.70
N ASP A 640 -14.03 5.67 20.09
CA ASP A 640 -13.88 4.50 20.96
C ASP A 640 -14.63 4.67 22.30
N ASP A 641 -14.40 5.79 22.98
CA ASP A 641 -15.07 6.11 24.26
C ASP A 641 -16.44 6.76 24.07
N ARG A 642 -16.55 7.70 23.12
CA ARG A 642 -17.75 8.48 22.83
C ARG A 642 -17.87 8.72 21.34
N SER A 643 -19.09 8.61 20.84
CA SER A 643 -19.42 8.99 19.46
C SER A 643 -20.17 10.31 19.44
N HIS A 644 -20.28 10.93 18.27
CA HIS A 644 -20.92 12.22 18.09
C HIS A 644 -21.82 12.21 16.85
N VAL A 645 -22.88 13.03 16.90
CA VAL A 645 -23.67 13.37 15.72
C VAL A 645 -23.78 14.88 15.60
N TRP A 646 -23.43 15.41 14.42
CA TRP A 646 -23.73 16.78 14.05
C TRP A 646 -25.02 16.83 13.24
N ALA A 647 -25.88 17.78 13.59
CA ALA A 647 -27.12 18.10 12.91
C ALA A 647 -27.00 19.47 12.25
N LEU A 648 -26.98 19.47 10.92
CA LEU A 648 -26.73 20.63 10.09
C LEU A 648 -27.97 20.99 9.28
N THR A 649 -28.34 22.27 9.31
CA THR A 649 -29.21 22.88 8.31
C THR A 649 -28.43 23.98 7.60
N ARG A 650 -29.05 24.63 6.61
CA ARG A 650 -28.47 25.78 5.94
C ARG A 650 -28.04 26.91 6.89
N THR A 651 -28.69 27.05 8.04
CA THR A 651 -28.47 28.16 8.98
C THR A 651 -28.08 27.73 10.40
N SER A 652 -28.20 26.45 10.76
CA SER A 652 -27.91 25.97 12.12
C SER A 652 -26.94 24.79 12.12
N LEU A 653 -26.13 24.73 13.16
CA LEU A 653 -25.27 23.60 13.50
C LEU A 653 -25.55 23.24 14.97
N SER A 654 -25.81 21.98 15.24
CA SER A 654 -25.96 21.44 16.59
C SER A 654 -25.23 20.11 16.70
N THR A 655 -24.75 19.76 17.88
CA THR A 655 -23.98 18.53 18.11
C THR A 655 -24.49 17.81 19.35
N TYR A 656 -24.47 16.47 19.32
CA TYR A 656 -24.93 15.61 20.39
C TYR A 656 -23.95 14.48 20.63
N SER A 657 -23.73 14.12 21.89
CA SER A 657 -22.88 12.98 22.25
C SER A 657 -23.68 11.69 22.30
N LEU A 658 -23.11 10.64 21.73
CA LEU A 658 -23.62 9.29 21.66
C LEU A 658 -22.73 8.32 22.48
N PRO A 659 -23.17 7.07 22.70
CA PRO A 659 -22.33 6.01 23.27
C PRO A 659 -21.07 5.72 22.42
N GLY A 660 -20.09 5.00 22.99
CA GLY A 660 -18.88 4.59 22.28
C GLY A 660 -19.16 3.66 21.09
N ARG A 661 -18.20 3.61 20.15
CA ARG A 661 -18.26 2.91 18.86
C ARG A 661 -18.74 1.47 18.99
N VAL A 662 -18.14 0.68 19.90
CA VAL A 662 -18.43 -0.75 20.06
C VAL A 662 -19.93 -1.00 20.27
N GLY A 663 -20.55 -0.27 21.20
CA GLY A 663 -21.97 -0.45 21.50
C GLY A 663 -22.89 -0.05 20.35
N ILE A 664 -22.51 0.97 19.57
CA ILE A 664 -23.27 1.39 18.38
C ILE A 664 -23.12 0.36 17.25
N GLU A 665 -21.90 -0.10 16.99
CA GLU A 665 -21.63 -1.07 15.91
C GLU A 665 -22.31 -2.41 16.18
N GLU A 666 -22.35 -2.88 17.44
CA GLU A 666 -23.10 -4.09 17.82
C GLU A 666 -24.61 -3.94 17.54
N LEU A 667 -25.22 -2.80 17.91
CA LEU A 667 -26.62 -2.53 17.63
C LEU A 667 -26.90 -2.44 16.13
N ALA A 668 -26.01 -1.79 15.37
CA ALA A 668 -26.09 -1.63 13.93
C ALA A 668 -26.04 -2.98 13.20
N ARG A 669 -25.01 -3.80 13.50
CA ARG A 669 -24.86 -5.15 12.93
C ARG A 669 -26.05 -6.02 13.26
N ARG A 670 -26.53 -5.99 14.51
CA ARG A 670 -27.70 -6.77 14.91
C ARG A 670 -28.97 -6.37 14.17
N ALA A 671 -29.22 -5.07 14.00
CA ALA A 671 -30.36 -4.57 13.25
C ALA A 671 -30.27 -4.96 11.76
N TYR A 672 -29.09 -4.80 11.16
CA TYR A 672 -28.81 -5.22 9.79
C TYR A 672 -29.05 -6.72 9.58
N GLU A 673 -28.48 -7.59 10.42
CA GLU A 673 -28.68 -9.04 10.35
C GLU A 673 -30.16 -9.42 10.40
N LEU A 674 -30.93 -8.83 11.32
CA LEU A 674 -32.34 -9.15 11.49
C LEU A 674 -33.23 -8.59 10.37
N MET A 675 -32.91 -7.43 9.79
CA MET A 675 -33.64 -6.87 8.64
C MET A 675 -33.36 -7.64 7.35
N SER A 676 -32.14 -8.17 7.21
CA SER A 676 -31.69 -8.94 6.03
C SER A 676 -32.06 -10.43 6.10
N THR A 677 -32.50 -10.95 7.25
CA THR A 677 -32.81 -12.38 7.43
C THR A 677 -34.31 -12.67 7.63
N SER A 678 -34.81 -13.68 6.90
CA SER A 678 -36.07 -14.44 7.04
C SER A 678 -37.39 -13.71 7.40
N GLN A 679 -38.46 -14.06 6.67
CA GLN A 679 -39.82 -13.50 6.80
C GLN A 679 -40.64 -14.05 7.99
N LYS A 680 -40.03 -14.86 8.87
CA LYS A 680 -40.76 -15.47 10.00
C LYS A 680 -41.22 -14.38 10.96
N ARG A 681 -42.48 -14.48 11.42
CA ARG A 681 -43.09 -13.53 12.36
C ARG A 681 -42.23 -13.26 13.61
N THR A 682 -41.54 -14.29 14.13
CA THR A 682 -40.62 -14.16 15.27
C THR A 682 -39.42 -13.27 14.97
N VAL A 683 -38.81 -13.43 13.80
CA VAL A 683 -37.65 -12.63 13.36
C VAL A 683 -38.07 -11.18 13.11
N ARG A 684 -39.29 -10.98 12.59
CA ARG A 684 -39.86 -9.64 12.38
C ARG A 684 -39.97 -8.84 13.68
N VAL A 685 -40.49 -9.43 14.75
CA VAL A 685 -40.59 -8.75 16.06
C VAL A 685 -39.21 -8.43 16.63
N GLN A 686 -38.24 -9.34 16.47
CA GLN A 686 -36.86 -9.09 16.90
C GLN A 686 -36.21 -7.95 16.10
N SER A 687 -36.47 -7.90 14.79
CA SER A 687 -36.00 -6.84 13.88
C SER A 687 -36.59 -5.47 14.28
N GLU A 688 -37.89 -5.42 14.58
CA GLU A 688 -38.56 -4.21 15.08
C GLU A 688 -37.92 -3.72 16.38
N MET A 689 -37.72 -4.60 17.38
CA MET A 689 -37.09 -4.24 18.66
C MET A 689 -35.62 -3.79 18.50
N ALA A 690 -34.85 -4.45 17.63
CA ALA A 690 -33.47 -4.08 17.37
C ALA A 690 -33.38 -2.70 16.69
N SER A 691 -34.28 -2.44 15.73
CA SER A 691 -34.37 -1.17 15.02
C SER A 691 -34.82 -0.03 15.94
N GLU A 692 -35.76 -0.27 16.86
CA GLU A 692 -36.18 0.69 17.89
C GLU A 692 -35.03 1.07 18.83
N ARG A 693 -34.25 0.09 19.30
CA ARG A 693 -33.08 0.35 20.15
C ARG A 693 -32.02 1.18 19.42
N LEU A 694 -31.70 0.79 18.19
CA LEU A 694 -30.72 1.51 17.36
C LEU A 694 -31.20 2.93 17.08
N SER A 695 -32.46 3.12 16.70
CA SER A 695 -33.05 4.44 16.48
C SER A 695 -33.03 5.31 17.73
N GLY A 696 -33.37 4.75 18.90
CA GLY A 696 -33.32 5.48 20.17
C GLY A 696 -31.93 6.05 20.47
N VAL A 697 -30.87 5.31 20.12
CA VAL A 697 -29.48 5.78 20.27
C VAL A 697 -29.11 6.81 19.20
N LEU A 698 -29.42 6.57 17.93
CA LEU A 698 -28.94 7.39 16.81
C LEU A 698 -29.77 8.65 16.54
N LEU A 699 -31.09 8.53 16.63
CA LEU A 699 -32.07 9.54 16.25
C LEU A 699 -32.72 10.20 17.47
N GLY A 700 -32.74 9.51 18.63
CA GLY A 700 -33.32 10.04 19.86
C GLY A 700 -32.81 11.44 20.24
N PRO A 701 -31.48 11.66 20.29
CA PRO A 701 -30.90 12.97 20.61
C PRO A 701 -31.28 14.09 19.64
N VAL A 702 -31.54 13.77 18.37
CA VAL A 702 -31.88 14.72 17.30
C VAL A 702 -33.39 14.73 16.97
N SER A 703 -34.22 14.04 17.75
CA SER A 703 -35.64 13.81 17.44
C SER A 703 -36.45 15.10 17.26
N SER A 704 -36.13 16.15 18.01
CA SER A 704 -36.75 17.48 17.87
C SER A 704 -36.40 18.19 16.56
N LEU A 705 -35.27 17.81 15.92
CA LEU A 705 -34.80 18.40 14.67
C LEU A 705 -35.36 17.68 13.44
N LEU A 706 -35.91 16.47 13.59
CA LEU A 706 -36.53 15.66 12.53
C LEU A 706 -37.86 16.25 12.06
N THR A 707 -37.84 17.49 11.57
CA THR A 707 -38.98 18.27 11.08
C THR A 707 -38.88 18.59 9.59
N LYS A 708 -37.66 18.52 9.05
CA LYS A 708 -37.33 18.80 7.66
C LYS A 708 -37.85 17.72 6.73
N ARG A 709 -38.24 18.08 5.51
CA ARG A 709 -38.70 17.11 4.50
C ARG A 709 -37.64 16.06 4.17
N ARG A 710 -36.36 16.44 4.15
CA ARG A 710 -35.25 15.55 3.79
C ARG A 710 -34.25 15.39 4.94
N ILE A 711 -33.85 14.15 5.16
CA ILE A 711 -32.76 13.76 6.04
C ILE A 711 -31.62 13.22 5.18
N VAL A 712 -30.46 13.86 5.25
CA VAL A 712 -29.23 13.41 4.61
C VAL A 712 -28.35 12.78 5.68
N VAL A 713 -27.90 11.55 5.46
CA VAL A 713 -27.13 10.79 6.44
C VAL A 713 -25.71 10.57 5.95
N VAL A 714 -24.76 10.96 6.79
CA VAL A 714 -23.33 10.82 6.58
C VAL A 714 -22.85 9.83 7.66
N ALA A 715 -22.96 8.54 7.36
CA ALA A 715 -22.76 7.43 8.32
C ALA A 715 -21.27 7.07 8.48
N ASP A 716 -20.87 6.55 9.65
CA ASP A 716 -19.51 6.08 9.94
C ASP A 716 -19.53 4.62 10.45
N GLY A 717 -18.46 3.88 10.16
CA GLY A 717 -18.29 2.47 10.52
C GLY A 717 -19.49 1.60 10.09
N ALA A 718 -19.93 0.75 11.02
CA ALA A 718 -21.06 -0.17 10.79
C ALA A 718 -22.41 0.53 10.52
N LEU A 719 -22.53 1.85 10.73
CA LEU A 719 -23.75 2.59 10.39
C LEU A 719 -23.97 2.70 8.88
N GLN A 720 -22.95 2.49 8.07
CA GLN A 720 -23.07 2.50 6.60
C GLN A 720 -23.95 1.35 6.07
N TYR A 721 -24.09 0.27 6.85
CA TYR A 721 -24.98 -0.85 6.52
C TYR A 721 -26.42 -0.61 6.98
N VAL A 722 -26.73 0.50 7.65
CA VAL A 722 -28.03 0.74 8.25
C VAL A 722 -28.95 1.50 7.28
N PRO A 723 -30.12 0.94 6.92
CA PRO A 723 -31.12 1.67 6.16
C PRO A 723 -31.89 2.63 7.08
N PHE A 724 -31.36 3.85 7.26
CA PHE A 724 -31.92 4.84 8.19
C PHE A 724 -33.42 5.12 7.97
N GLY A 725 -33.90 5.05 6.72
CA GLY A 725 -35.32 5.21 6.40
C GLY A 725 -36.23 4.12 6.99
N ALA A 726 -35.72 2.91 7.21
CA ALA A 726 -36.44 1.81 7.82
C ALA A 726 -36.34 1.79 9.35
N LEU A 727 -35.57 2.70 9.96
CA LEU A 727 -35.59 2.88 11.39
C LEU A 727 -36.88 3.58 11.83
N PRO A 728 -37.45 3.22 12.99
CA PRO A 728 -38.61 3.92 13.54
C PRO A 728 -38.23 5.33 13.97
N ALA A 729 -39.05 6.33 13.67
CA ALA A 729 -38.83 7.69 14.15
C ALA A 729 -39.05 7.75 15.68
N PRO A 730 -38.12 8.33 16.46
CA PRO A 730 -38.32 8.51 17.89
C PRO A 730 -39.53 9.41 18.17
N PRO A 731 -40.27 9.18 19.28
CA PRO A 731 -41.38 10.05 19.65
C PRO A 731 -40.90 11.49 19.88
N ARG A 732 -41.60 12.49 19.30
CA ARG A 732 -41.30 13.92 19.51
C ARG A 732 -41.65 14.44 20.92
N SER A 733 -42.44 13.68 21.68
CA SER A 733 -42.86 13.95 23.07
C SER A 733 -42.97 12.63 23.86
N ALA A 734 -42.87 12.69 25.19
CA ALA A 734 -42.88 11.50 26.08
C ALA A 734 -44.01 10.50 25.74
N PRO A 735 -43.76 9.18 25.88
CA PRO A 735 -44.61 8.15 25.29
C PRO A 735 -46.00 8.14 25.92
N HIS A 736 -47.03 8.46 25.13
CA HIS A 736 -48.38 7.98 25.44
C HIS A 736 -48.41 6.47 25.17
N LEU A 737 -48.83 5.70 26.18
CA LEU A 737 -49.03 4.25 26.19
C LEU A 737 -50.15 3.82 25.22
N SER A 738 -50.02 4.11 23.93
CA SER A 738 -50.85 3.53 22.89
C SER A 738 -50.00 2.62 22.02
N ARG A 739 -50.47 1.38 21.89
CA ARG A 739 -49.80 0.23 21.28
C ARG A 739 -49.90 0.29 19.74
N THR A 740 -49.65 1.46 19.16
CA THR A 740 -49.57 1.68 17.72
C THR A 740 -48.19 1.29 17.20
N ALA A 741 -48.13 0.63 16.04
CA ALA A 741 -46.87 0.27 15.40
C ALA A 741 -45.97 1.50 15.22
N PRO A 742 -44.65 1.38 15.45
CA PRO A 742 -43.75 2.51 15.35
C PRO A 742 -43.73 3.06 13.92
N VAL A 743 -43.84 4.39 13.79
CA VAL A 743 -43.83 5.07 12.49
C VAL A 743 -42.40 5.11 11.97
N LEU A 744 -42.17 4.59 10.76
CA LEU A 744 -40.85 4.58 10.12
C LEU A 744 -40.39 6.00 9.78
N LEU A 745 -39.09 6.26 9.78
CA LEU A 745 -38.53 7.55 9.37
C LEU A 745 -38.94 7.91 7.93
N LEU A 746 -38.99 6.91 7.05
CA LEU A 746 -39.51 7.03 5.69
C LEU A 746 -40.97 7.51 5.61
N ALA A 747 -41.77 7.41 6.68
CA ALA A 747 -43.16 7.84 6.65
C ALA A 747 -43.29 9.36 6.50
N ASP A 748 -42.35 10.13 7.02
CA ASP A 748 -42.40 11.60 7.00
C ASP A 748 -41.24 12.23 6.23
N HIS A 749 -40.16 11.48 5.97
CA HIS A 749 -38.92 12.03 5.44
C HIS A 749 -38.40 11.30 4.20
N GLU A 750 -37.87 12.07 3.24
CA GLU A 750 -36.93 11.56 2.24
C GLU A 750 -35.59 11.28 2.93
N VAL A 751 -35.02 10.09 2.76
CA VAL A 751 -33.71 9.72 3.35
C VAL A 751 -32.70 9.48 2.25
N VAL A 752 -31.57 10.18 2.32
CA VAL A 752 -30.48 10.11 1.35
C VAL A 752 -29.16 9.90 2.08
N HIS A 753 -28.25 9.13 1.52
CA HIS A 753 -26.93 8.87 2.09
C HIS A 753 -25.83 9.58 1.31
N LEU A 754 -24.80 10.06 2.00
CA LEU A 754 -23.59 10.57 1.36
C LEU A 754 -22.35 9.86 1.92
N PRO A 755 -21.30 9.65 1.10
CA PRO A 755 -19.99 9.21 1.58
C PRO A 755 -19.38 10.21 2.59
N SER A 756 -19.45 11.50 2.26
CA SER A 756 -19.11 12.64 3.11
C SER A 756 -19.95 13.84 2.76
N ALA A 757 -20.08 14.79 3.68
CA ALA A 757 -20.82 16.02 3.41
C ALA A 757 -20.11 16.87 2.33
N SER A 758 -18.77 16.85 2.33
CA SER A 758 -17.93 17.50 1.33
C SER A 758 -18.11 16.94 -0.08
N ALA A 759 -18.36 15.63 -0.23
CA ALA A 759 -18.53 15.00 -1.54
C ALA A 759 -19.70 15.61 -2.34
N LEU A 760 -20.75 16.09 -1.67
CA LEU A 760 -21.93 16.69 -2.32
C LEU A 760 -21.56 17.84 -3.26
N ARG A 761 -20.66 18.73 -2.84
CA ARG A 761 -20.22 19.85 -3.68
C ARG A 761 -19.47 19.36 -4.91
N PHE A 762 -18.59 18.38 -4.75
CA PHE A 762 -17.83 17.83 -5.88
C PHE A 762 -18.74 17.15 -6.90
N LEU A 763 -19.77 16.42 -6.43
CA LEU A 763 -20.80 15.82 -7.29
C LEU A 763 -21.60 16.88 -8.06
N ARG A 764 -22.02 17.97 -7.38
CA ARG A 764 -22.77 19.07 -8.01
C ARG A 764 -21.95 19.88 -9.00
N ASP A 765 -20.69 20.17 -8.67
CA ASP A 765 -19.75 20.84 -9.58
C ASP A 765 -19.53 20.01 -10.85
N ALA A 766 -19.37 18.68 -10.72
CA ALA A 766 -19.23 17.77 -11.84
C ALA A 766 -20.48 17.75 -12.72
N ARG A 767 -21.66 17.70 -12.08
CA ARG A 767 -22.96 17.74 -12.77
C ARG A 767 -23.19 19.05 -13.55
N ALA A 768 -22.80 20.20 -12.99
CA ALA A 768 -23.03 21.51 -13.61
C ALA A 768 -22.26 21.71 -14.93
N ARG A 769 -21.19 20.95 -15.16
CA ARG A 769 -20.30 21.10 -16.32
C ARG A 769 -20.58 20.12 -17.46
N ARG A 770 -21.46 19.15 -17.25
CA ARG A 770 -21.72 18.09 -18.24
C ARG A 770 -22.72 18.55 -19.30
N GLU A 771 -22.61 17.95 -20.49
CA GLU A 771 -23.65 18.08 -21.50
C GLU A 771 -24.89 17.27 -21.11
N VAL A 772 -26.08 17.88 -21.23
CA VAL A 772 -27.34 17.21 -20.88
C VAL A 772 -27.73 16.25 -22.00
N SER A 773 -27.72 14.95 -21.70
CA SER A 773 -28.20 13.92 -22.62
C SER A 773 -29.69 14.07 -22.92
N THR A 774 -30.08 13.74 -24.16
CA THR A 774 -31.47 13.77 -24.64
C THR A 774 -32.21 12.45 -24.45
N LYS A 775 -31.52 11.32 -24.27
CA LYS A 775 -32.16 10.01 -24.08
C LYS A 775 -32.43 9.74 -22.60
N VAL A 776 -33.53 9.06 -22.31
CA VAL A 776 -34.08 8.98 -20.96
C VAL A 776 -33.43 7.85 -20.16
N VAL A 777 -33.54 6.60 -20.62
CA VAL A 777 -33.11 5.43 -19.84
C VAL A 777 -32.45 4.36 -20.69
N ALA A 778 -31.38 3.76 -20.18
CA ALA A 778 -30.82 2.51 -20.68
C ALA A 778 -30.95 1.43 -19.62
N VAL A 779 -31.49 0.28 -20.01
CA VAL A 779 -31.73 -0.87 -19.15
C VAL A 779 -30.96 -2.07 -19.69
N LEU A 780 -30.09 -2.64 -18.86
CA LEU A 780 -29.41 -3.90 -19.10
C LEU A 780 -29.94 -4.92 -18.09
N ALA A 781 -30.62 -5.98 -18.57
CA ALA A 781 -31.30 -6.92 -17.69
C ALA A 781 -31.40 -8.35 -18.27
N ASP A 782 -31.73 -9.32 -17.40
CA ASP A 782 -31.93 -10.73 -17.74
C ASP A 782 -30.81 -11.30 -18.64
N PRO A 783 -29.51 -11.18 -18.27
CA PRO A 783 -28.43 -11.73 -19.09
C PRO A 783 -28.47 -13.26 -19.18
N VAL A 784 -27.75 -13.81 -20.15
CA VAL A 784 -27.56 -15.25 -20.33
C VAL A 784 -26.28 -15.67 -19.64
N LEU A 785 -26.42 -16.32 -18.48
CA LEU A 785 -25.31 -16.63 -17.57
C LEU A 785 -24.71 -18.02 -17.78
N ALA A 786 -25.41 -18.92 -18.48
CA ALA A 786 -24.97 -20.29 -18.67
C ALA A 786 -25.35 -20.85 -20.05
N ARG A 787 -24.55 -21.79 -20.55
CA ARG A 787 -24.79 -22.47 -21.85
C ARG A 787 -25.99 -23.41 -21.83
N ASN A 788 -26.41 -23.88 -20.66
CA ASN A 788 -27.58 -24.74 -20.50
C ASN A 788 -28.90 -23.95 -20.41
N ASP A 789 -28.84 -22.61 -20.44
CA ASP A 789 -30.01 -21.73 -20.43
C ASP A 789 -30.96 -22.05 -21.61
N ASP A 790 -32.26 -21.96 -21.37
CA ASP A 790 -33.31 -22.26 -22.37
C ASP A 790 -33.23 -21.37 -23.61
N ARG A 791 -32.60 -20.21 -23.50
CA ARG A 791 -32.41 -19.26 -24.59
C ARG A 791 -31.25 -19.63 -25.52
N VAL A 792 -30.38 -20.56 -25.12
CA VAL A 792 -29.27 -21.07 -25.94
C VAL A 792 -29.75 -22.27 -26.75
N ARG A 793 -29.34 -22.36 -28.03
CA ARG A 793 -29.81 -23.41 -28.94
C ARG A 793 -29.41 -24.81 -28.42
N ALA A 794 -30.32 -25.79 -28.60
CA ALA A 794 -30.22 -27.12 -28.00
C ALA A 794 -29.01 -27.95 -28.46
N ASP A 795 -28.50 -27.70 -29.67
CA ASP A 795 -27.28 -28.29 -30.25
C ASP A 795 -25.98 -27.75 -29.61
N GLN A 796 -26.08 -26.74 -28.74
CA GLN A 796 -24.96 -26.01 -28.14
C GLN A 796 -24.94 -26.09 -26.61
N LYS A 797 -25.87 -26.82 -25.98
CA LYS A 797 -25.97 -26.96 -24.51
C LYS A 797 -24.99 -28.02 -23.98
N ILE A 798 -24.04 -27.62 -23.14
CA ILE A 798 -23.14 -28.51 -22.37
C ILE A 798 -23.28 -28.20 -20.86
N ALA A 799 -22.77 -29.08 -20.00
CA ALA A 799 -22.87 -29.11 -18.54
C ALA A 799 -22.71 -27.75 -17.80
N PRO A 800 -23.34 -27.59 -16.62
CA PRO A 800 -23.36 -26.33 -15.86
C PRO A 800 -21.98 -25.88 -15.36
N ILE A 801 -21.85 -24.55 -15.17
CA ILE A 801 -20.62 -23.85 -14.79
C ILE A 801 -20.31 -24.09 -13.30
N SER A 802 -19.05 -24.38 -12.95
CA SER A 802 -18.58 -24.40 -11.56
C SER A 802 -17.75 -23.14 -11.28
N LEU A 803 -18.10 -22.38 -10.23
CA LEU A 803 -17.38 -21.17 -9.82
C LEU A 803 -15.99 -21.54 -9.23
N SER A 804 -14.94 -20.73 -9.44
CA SER A 804 -13.69 -20.86 -8.66
C SER A 804 -13.96 -20.70 -7.17
N ARG A 805 -13.04 -21.15 -6.31
CA ARG A 805 -13.06 -20.75 -4.89
C ARG A 805 -13.16 -19.23 -4.71
N ASP A 806 -12.46 -18.47 -5.54
CA ASP A 806 -12.40 -17.02 -5.41
C ASP A 806 -13.71 -16.34 -5.80
N LEU A 807 -14.28 -16.69 -6.96
CA LEU A 807 -15.61 -16.22 -7.36
C LEU A 807 -16.72 -16.81 -6.51
N THR A 808 -16.59 -18.04 -6.00
CA THR A 808 -17.53 -18.62 -5.03
C THR A 808 -17.51 -17.81 -3.74
N ARG A 809 -16.33 -17.36 -3.32
CA ARG A 809 -16.20 -16.45 -2.19
C ARG A 809 -16.78 -15.08 -2.51
N SER A 810 -16.44 -14.44 -3.63
CA SER A 810 -16.99 -13.12 -3.98
C SER A 810 -18.51 -13.16 -4.20
N ALA A 811 -19.03 -14.27 -4.76
CA ALA A 811 -20.45 -14.55 -4.87
C ALA A 811 -21.06 -14.76 -3.49
N ALA A 812 -20.45 -15.58 -2.61
CA ALA A 812 -20.92 -15.78 -1.24
C ALA A 812 -20.87 -14.49 -0.41
N GLU A 813 -19.84 -13.67 -0.58
CA GLU A 813 -19.68 -12.33 0.01
C GLU A 813 -20.80 -11.41 -0.48
N ALA A 814 -21.16 -11.46 -1.77
CA ALA A 814 -22.32 -10.78 -2.36
C ALA A 814 -23.68 -11.44 -2.04
N GLY A 815 -23.72 -12.51 -1.24
CA GLY A 815 -24.93 -13.26 -0.91
C GLY A 815 -25.52 -14.08 -2.06
N VAL A 816 -24.75 -14.31 -3.12
CA VAL A 816 -25.09 -15.12 -4.30
C VAL A 816 -24.62 -16.56 -4.08
N GLN A 817 -25.56 -17.49 -3.89
CA GLN A 817 -25.25 -18.93 -3.72
C GLN A 817 -25.02 -19.66 -5.05
N ASP A 818 -25.63 -19.18 -6.13
CA ASP A 818 -25.51 -19.69 -7.50
C ASP A 818 -25.80 -18.56 -8.51
N LEU A 819 -25.11 -18.53 -9.65
CA LEU A 819 -25.36 -17.59 -10.76
C LEU A 819 -26.52 -18.04 -11.64
N GLY A 820 -27.64 -18.41 -11.01
CA GLY A 820 -28.87 -18.79 -11.70
C GLY A 820 -29.56 -17.58 -12.36
N ARG A 821 -30.38 -17.85 -13.38
CA ARG A 821 -31.19 -16.83 -14.04
C ARG A 821 -32.14 -16.16 -13.04
N LEU A 822 -32.27 -14.84 -13.12
CA LEU A 822 -33.21 -14.02 -12.35
C LEU A 822 -34.40 -13.60 -13.24
N PRO A 823 -35.46 -14.43 -13.38
CA PRO A 823 -36.48 -14.23 -14.41
C PRO A 823 -37.25 -12.92 -14.28
N TYR A 824 -37.39 -12.38 -13.06
CA TYR A 824 -38.12 -11.13 -12.83
C TYR A 824 -37.37 -9.87 -13.26
N THR A 825 -36.05 -9.95 -13.54
CA THR A 825 -35.28 -8.82 -14.09
C THR A 825 -35.74 -8.42 -15.49
N ARG A 826 -36.29 -9.37 -16.27
CA ARG A 826 -36.98 -9.07 -17.53
C ARG A 826 -38.25 -8.25 -17.29
N ALA A 827 -39.09 -8.69 -16.36
CA ALA A 827 -40.34 -8.02 -16.04
C ALA A 827 -40.08 -6.59 -15.54
N GLU A 828 -39.00 -6.41 -14.78
CA GLU A 828 -38.51 -5.10 -14.37
C GLU A 828 -38.13 -4.22 -15.56
N ALA A 829 -37.31 -4.71 -16.48
CA ALA A 829 -36.91 -3.96 -17.67
C ALA A 829 -38.10 -3.61 -18.59
N GLU A 830 -39.05 -4.53 -18.74
CA GLU A 830 -40.30 -4.29 -19.48
C GLU A 830 -41.17 -3.23 -18.81
N ALA A 831 -41.27 -3.25 -17.48
CA ALA A 831 -42.00 -2.24 -16.72
C ALA A 831 -41.37 -0.85 -16.88
N ILE A 832 -40.04 -0.73 -16.82
CA ILE A 832 -39.32 0.54 -17.02
C ILE A 832 -39.51 1.05 -18.45
N ALA A 833 -39.37 0.17 -19.45
CA ALA A 833 -39.57 0.55 -20.84
C ALA A 833 -41.01 1.02 -21.12
N SER A 834 -42.01 0.46 -20.42
CA SER A 834 -43.43 0.85 -20.62
C SER A 834 -43.77 2.29 -20.19
N VAL A 835 -42.91 2.93 -19.39
CA VAL A 835 -43.14 4.30 -18.92
C VAL A 835 -42.35 5.37 -19.69
N VAL A 836 -41.55 4.97 -20.68
CA VAL A 836 -40.69 5.84 -21.51
C VAL A 836 -41.03 5.66 -22.99
N ASP A 837 -40.90 6.73 -23.77
CA ASP A 837 -41.04 6.65 -25.22
C ASP A 837 -39.91 5.80 -25.83
N GLU A 838 -40.23 4.99 -26.84
CA GLU A 838 -39.31 4.00 -27.41
C GLU A 838 -38.00 4.61 -27.92
N ALA A 839 -38.05 5.81 -28.50
CA ALA A 839 -36.86 6.54 -28.98
C ALA A 839 -35.91 6.99 -27.86
N GLY A 840 -36.42 7.13 -26.63
CA GLY A 840 -35.65 7.53 -25.44
C GLY A 840 -35.17 6.37 -24.58
N CYS A 841 -35.48 5.13 -24.94
CA CYS A 841 -35.24 3.93 -24.13
C CYS A 841 -34.32 2.94 -24.86
N LEU A 842 -33.19 2.58 -24.26
CA LEU A 842 -32.43 1.39 -24.65
C LEU A 842 -32.84 0.23 -23.74
N LYS A 843 -33.30 -0.87 -24.32
CA LYS A 843 -33.62 -2.10 -23.59
C LYS A 843 -32.74 -3.23 -24.13
N ALA A 844 -31.66 -3.52 -23.43
CA ALA A 844 -30.75 -4.62 -23.72
C ALA A 844 -31.09 -5.81 -22.81
N LEU A 845 -31.54 -6.90 -23.43
CA LEU A 845 -31.94 -8.14 -22.75
C LEU A 845 -31.13 -9.31 -23.30
N ASP A 846 -31.12 -10.42 -22.56
CA ASP A 846 -30.49 -11.66 -23.02
C ASP A 846 -29.02 -11.40 -23.42
N PHE A 847 -28.61 -11.93 -24.57
CA PHE A 847 -27.29 -11.77 -25.16
C PHE A 847 -26.87 -10.31 -25.39
N ASP A 848 -27.82 -9.38 -25.52
CA ASP A 848 -27.52 -7.95 -25.75
C ASP A 848 -27.15 -7.22 -24.45
N ALA A 849 -27.56 -7.74 -23.29
CA ALA A 849 -27.06 -7.29 -21.99
C ALA A 849 -25.64 -7.85 -21.78
N ASN A 850 -24.64 -7.29 -22.47
CA ASN A 850 -23.26 -7.76 -22.47
C ASN A 850 -22.25 -6.64 -22.16
N ARG A 851 -21.03 -7.05 -21.79
CA ARG A 851 -19.95 -6.11 -21.41
C ARG A 851 -19.55 -5.19 -22.56
N ALA A 852 -19.52 -5.68 -23.80
CA ALA A 852 -19.17 -4.87 -24.97
C ALA A 852 -20.13 -3.68 -25.16
N LEU A 853 -21.44 -3.88 -24.97
CA LEU A 853 -22.43 -2.80 -25.00
C LEU A 853 -22.20 -1.80 -23.88
N ALA A 854 -21.89 -2.27 -22.67
CA ALA A 854 -21.61 -1.40 -21.54
C ALA A 854 -20.40 -0.49 -21.78
N LEU A 855 -19.38 -0.97 -22.49
CA LEU A 855 -18.10 -0.27 -22.69
C LEU A 855 -17.95 0.51 -24.00
N ASN A 856 -18.83 0.32 -24.98
CA ASN A 856 -18.70 0.98 -26.29
C ASN A 856 -19.03 2.49 -26.31
N GLY A 857 -19.26 3.09 -25.15
CA GLY A 857 -19.57 4.51 -24.98
C GLY A 857 -21.03 4.91 -25.22
N SER A 858 -21.90 4.03 -25.73
CA SER A 858 -23.32 4.35 -26.02
C SER A 858 -24.12 4.77 -24.77
N LEU A 859 -23.75 4.26 -23.60
CA LEU A 859 -24.42 4.57 -22.34
C LEU A 859 -24.25 6.04 -21.91
N SER A 860 -23.20 6.72 -22.38
CA SER A 860 -22.97 8.16 -22.12
C SER A 860 -24.11 9.04 -22.62
N SER A 861 -24.90 8.56 -23.57
CA SER A 861 -26.03 9.25 -24.18
C SER A 861 -27.32 9.13 -23.39
N TYR A 862 -27.36 8.52 -22.21
CA TYR A 862 -28.58 8.29 -21.43
C TYR A 862 -28.53 8.95 -20.05
N ARG A 863 -29.65 9.56 -19.62
CA ARG A 863 -29.77 10.21 -18.32
C ARG A 863 -29.92 9.23 -17.16
N ILE A 864 -30.47 8.03 -17.38
CA ILE A 864 -30.65 7.01 -16.37
C ILE A 864 -30.07 5.70 -16.87
N LEU A 865 -29.23 5.06 -16.06
CA LEU A 865 -28.76 3.70 -16.32
C LEU A 865 -29.36 2.75 -15.28
N HIS A 866 -29.82 1.59 -15.73
CA HIS A 866 -30.41 0.58 -14.88
C HIS A 866 -29.79 -0.80 -15.18
N PHE A 867 -29.21 -1.42 -14.16
CA PHE A 867 -28.64 -2.76 -14.24
C PHE A 867 -29.46 -3.71 -13.36
N ALA A 868 -30.20 -4.64 -13.95
CA ALA A 868 -30.99 -5.66 -13.25
C ALA A 868 -30.39 -7.05 -13.50
N THR A 869 -29.41 -7.42 -12.69
CA THR A 869 -28.63 -8.67 -12.83
C THR A 869 -27.94 -9.04 -11.50
N HIS A 870 -26.96 -9.95 -11.50
CA HIS A 870 -26.11 -10.21 -10.34
C HIS A 870 -24.96 -9.22 -10.25
N ALA A 871 -24.50 -8.98 -9.02
CA ALA A 871 -23.23 -8.31 -8.76
C ALA A 871 -22.35 -9.21 -7.89
N LEU A 872 -21.05 -9.04 -8.03
CA LEU A 872 -20.01 -9.69 -7.25
C LEU A 872 -19.30 -8.64 -6.41
N LEU A 873 -19.02 -8.99 -5.16
CA LEU A 873 -18.29 -8.16 -4.22
C LEU A 873 -17.05 -8.94 -3.78
N ASP A 874 -15.87 -8.34 -3.95
CA ASP A 874 -14.63 -8.87 -3.41
C ASP A 874 -14.05 -7.86 -2.41
N SER A 875 -14.16 -8.19 -1.13
CA SER A 875 -13.69 -7.35 -0.03
C SER A 875 -12.17 -7.29 0.09
N ARG A 876 -11.43 -8.24 -0.50
CA ARG A 876 -9.96 -8.28 -0.47
C ARG A 876 -9.38 -7.52 -1.66
N HIS A 877 -9.97 -7.72 -2.84
CA HIS A 877 -9.61 -7.05 -4.09
C HIS A 877 -10.82 -6.30 -4.68
N PRO A 878 -11.11 -5.07 -4.20
CA PRO A 878 -12.25 -4.29 -4.67
C PRO A 878 -12.34 -4.16 -6.20
N ASP A 879 -11.20 -4.13 -6.90
CA ASP A 879 -11.08 -4.08 -8.37
C ASP A 879 -11.78 -5.25 -9.09
N LEU A 880 -11.89 -6.40 -8.42
CA LEU A 880 -12.56 -7.59 -8.96
C LEU A 880 -14.08 -7.56 -8.74
N SER A 881 -14.59 -6.65 -7.91
CA SER A 881 -16.03 -6.41 -7.75
C SER A 881 -16.63 -5.94 -9.07
N GLY A 882 -17.86 -6.33 -9.36
CA GLY A 882 -18.43 -6.08 -10.69
C GLY A 882 -19.88 -6.49 -10.84
N ILE A 883 -20.45 -6.13 -11.98
CA ILE A 883 -21.79 -6.52 -12.42
C ILE A 883 -21.63 -7.66 -13.42
N VAL A 884 -22.45 -8.70 -13.29
CA VAL A 884 -22.42 -9.87 -14.18
C VAL A 884 -23.41 -9.66 -15.33
N LEU A 885 -22.90 -9.55 -16.54
CA LEU A 885 -23.66 -9.48 -17.79
C LEU A 885 -23.57 -10.83 -18.52
N SER A 886 -24.08 -10.92 -19.75
CA SER A 886 -24.14 -12.18 -20.50
C SER A 886 -22.76 -12.82 -20.64
N LEU A 887 -22.62 -14.04 -20.14
CA LEU A 887 -21.39 -14.87 -20.19
C LEU A 887 -21.33 -15.75 -21.43
N VAL A 888 -22.40 -15.73 -22.24
CA VAL A 888 -22.55 -16.50 -23.46
C VAL A 888 -23.10 -15.58 -24.55
N ASP A 889 -22.60 -15.72 -25.78
CA ASP A 889 -23.09 -15.02 -26.96
C ASP A 889 -24.26 -15.76 -27.62
N ARG A 890 -24.81 -15.17 -28.70
CA ARG A 890 -25.96 -15.72 -29.45
C ARG A 890 -25.67 -17.07 -30.13
N ASP A 891 -24.40 -17.37 -30.38
CA ASP A 891 -23.94 -18.61 -30.99
C ASP A 891 -23.60 -19.67 -29.92
N GLY A 892 -23.93 -19.41 -28.65
CA GLY A 892 -23.64 -20.30 -27.54
C GLY A 892 -22.16 -20.31 -27.15
N ARG A 893 -21.33 -19.41 -27.70
CA ARG A 893 -19.90 -19.31 -27.36
C ARG A 893 -19.71 -18.49 -26.08
N PRO A 894 -18.69 -18.80 -25.26
CA PRO A 894 -18.41 -18.04 -24.05
C PRO A 894 -17.90 -16.66 -24.40
N GLN A 895 -18.22 -15.70 -23.56
CA GLN A 895 -17.65 -14.36 -23.59
C GLN A 895 -17.44 -13.85 -22.16
N ASP A 896 -16.57 -12.86 -22.02
CA ASP A 896 -16.43 -12.14 -20.76
C ASP A 896 -17.62 -11.18 -20.56
N GLY A 897 -18.41 -11.45 -19.51
CA GLY A 897 -19.55 -10.63 -19.12
C GLY A 897 -19.34 -9.85 -17.83
N PHE A 898 -18.15 -9.84 -17.24
CA PHE A 898 -17.94 -9.17 -15.95
C PHE A 898 -17.60 -7.69 -16.15
N LEU A 899 -18.56 -6.80 -15.90
CA LEU A 899 -18.31 -5.36 -15.87
C LEU A 899 -17.72 -4.99 -14.50
N ARG A 900 -16.40 -4.85 -14.41
CA ARG A 900 -15.68 -4.73 -13.13
C ARG A 900 -15.49 -3.28 -12.68
N LEU A 901 -15.01 -3.08 -11.47
CA LEU A 901 -14.81 -1.74 -10.93
C LEU A 901 -13.81 -0.92 -11.76
N HIS A 902 -12.71 -1.52 -12.23
CA HIS A 902 -11.74 -0.85 -13.12
C HIS A 902 -12.37 -0.44 -14.47
N ASP A 903 -13.32 -1.23 -14.98
CA ASP A 903 -14.08 -0.87 -16.18
C ASP A 903 -14.95 0.36 -15.90
N VAL A 904 -15.70 0.33 -14.79
CA VAL A 904 -16.59 1.41 -14.39
C VAL A 904 -15.82 2.71 -14.19
N TYR A 905 -14.64 2.68 -13.59
CA TYR A 905 -13.79 3.86 -13.45
C TYR A 905 -13.42 4.49 -14.81
N ASN A 906 -13.22 3.68 -15.85
CA ASN A 906 -12.88 4.18 -17.18
C ASN A 906 -14.09 4.65 -18.01
N MET A 907 -15.32 4.48 -17.50
CA MET A 907 -16.53 4.98 -18.16
C MET A 907 -16.62 6.51 -18.05
N LYS A 908 -17.16 7.15 -19.10
CA LYS A 908 -17.55 8.57 -19.09
C LYS A 908 -19.06 8.68 -19.25
N LEU A 909 -19.76 8.83 -18.14
CA LEU A 909 -21.22 8.84 -18.06
C LEU A 909 -21.76 10.27 -17.94
N SER A 910 -22.88 10.52 -18.62
CA SER A 910 -23.68 11.75 -18.46
C SER A 910 -24.97 11.50 -17.66
N ALA A 911 -25.04 10.37 -16.96
CA ALA A 911 -26.23 9.92 -16.26
C ALA A 911 -26.51 10.80 -15.01
N ASP A 912 -27.77 11.20 -14.80
CA ASP A 912 -28.28 11.73 -13.53
C ASP A 912 -28.35 10.65 -12.46
N LEU A 913 -28.68 9.42 -12.86
CA LEU A 913 -28.96 8.31 -11.96
C LEU A 913 -28.44 7.00 -12.51
N VAL A 914 -27.75 6.24 -11.66
CA VAL A 914 -27.47 4.81 -11.89
C VAL A 914 -28.28 4.00 -10.87
N THR A 915 -29.06 3.04 -11.33
CA THR A 915 -29.77 2.08 -10.48
C THR A 915 -29.12 0.72 -10.61
N LEU A 916 -28.55 0.25 -9.50
CA LEU A 916 -27.98 -1.09 -9.36
C LEU A 916 -29.04 -1.98 -8.72
N SER A 917 -29.89 -2.55 -9.56
CA SER A 917 -30.91 -3.54 -9.18
C SER A 917 -30.31 -4.94 -9.13
N ALA A 918 -29.16 -5.05 -8.45
CA ALA A 918 -28.40 -6.28 -8.29
C ALA A 918 -28.06 -6.50 -6.82
N CYS A 919 -27.86 -7.77 -6.43
CA CYS A 919 -27.60 -8.18 -5.04
C CYS A 919 -26.42 -7.44 -4.42
N GLN A 920 -26.59 -6.87 -3.22
CA GLN A 920 -25.52 -6.31 -2.38
C GLN A 920 -24.64 -5.24 -3.04
N THR A 921 -25.23 -4.46 -3.94
CA THR A 921 -24.50 -3.46 -4.75
C THR A 921 -24.11 -2.19 -4.02
N ALA A 922 -24.72 -1.91 -2.86
CA ALA A 922 -24.37 -0.78 -2.00
C ALA A 922 -23.17 -1.11 -1.09
N LEU A 923 -22.73 -2.37 -1.05
CA LEU A 923 -21.64 -2.84 -0.20
C LEU A 923 -20.29 -2.72 -0.91
N GLY A 924 -19.23 -2.77 -0.11
CA GLY A 924 -17.86 -2.52 -0.53
C GLY A 924 -16.86 -2.99 0.52
N LYS A 925 -15.56 -2.88 0.23
CA LYS A 925 -14.53 -2.97 1.27
C LYS A 925 -14.69 -1.78 2.19
N GLU A 926 -14.94 -2.04 3.47
CA GLU A 926 -14.97 -0.99 4.48
C GLU A 926 -13.53 -0.58 4.81
N ILE A 927 -13.19 0.66 4.47
CA ILE A 927 -11.90 1.26 4.83
C ILE A 927 -12.18 2.38 5.83
N ARG A 928 -11.50 2.35 6.99
CA ARG A 928 -11.69 3.34 8.06
C ARG A 928 -11.42 4.76 7.55
N GLY A 929 -12.32 5.71 7.86
CA GLY A 929 -12.28 7.08 7.34
C GLY A 929 -12.76 7.20 5.89
N GLU A 930 -12.47 6.22 5.03
CA GLU A 930 -12.95 6.25 3.66
C GLU A 930 -14.41 5.87 3.55
N GLY A 931 -14.89 4.87 4.30
CA GLY A 931 -16.22 4.25 4.18
C GLY A 931 -16.23 3.04 3.23
N LEU A 932 -17.41 2.65 2.75
CA LEU A 932 -17.58 1.54 1.81
C LEU A 932 -17.04 1.90 0.42
N ILE A 933 -15.97 1.23 -0.01
CA ILE A 933 -15.41 1.32 -1.37
C ILE A 933 -15.98 0.19 -2.22
N GLY A 934 -16.75 0.53 -3.24
CA GLY A 934 -17.42 -0.43 -4.12
C GLY A 934 -18.04 0.24 -5.34
N LEU A 935 -18.99 -0.47 -5.98
CA LEU A 935 -19.60 -0.06 -7.24
C LEU A 935 -20.26 1.32 -7.20
N THR A 936 -20.87 1.71 -6.07
CA THR A 936 -21.51 3.03 -5.95
C THR A 936 -20.53 4.18 -6.14
N ARG A 937 -19.32 4.09 -5.57
CA ARG A 937 -18.26 5.08 -5.79
C ARG A 937 -17.72 5.05 -7.21
N GLY A 938 -17.57 3.85 -7.77
CA GLY A 938 -17.16 3.67 -9.17
C GLY A 938 -18.06 4.46 -10.12
N PHE A 939 -19.38 4.31 -9.97
CA PHE A 939 -20.35 5.04 -10.81
C PHE A 939 -20.38 6.55 -10.51
N MET A 940 -20.16 6.96 -9.26
CA MET A 940 -20.01 8.39 -8.93
C MET A 940 -18.81 9.02 -9.63
N TYR A 941 -17.67 8.32 -9.64
CA TYR A 941 -16.49 8.76 -10.39
C TYR A 941 -16.75 8.79 -11.89
N ALA A 942 -17.41 7.76 -12.43
CA ALA A 942 -17.76 7.66 -13.84
C ALA A 942 -18.68 8.79 -14.33
N GLY A 943 -19.33 9.53 -13.42
CA GLY A 943 -20.11 10.73 -13.73
C GLY A 943 -21.56 10.72 -13.26
N ALA A 944 -21.98 9.69 -12.51
CA ALA A 944 -23.34 9.60 -11.96
C ALA A 944 -23.43 10.26 -10.57
N PRO A 945 -24.06 11.44 -10.42
CA PRO A 945 -24.10 12.13 -9.12
C PRO A 945 -24.98 11.42 -8.09
N CYS A 946 -25.89 10.55 -8.55
CA CYS A 946 -26.80 9.76 -7.72
C CYS A 946 -26.75 8.29 -8.11
N VAL A 947 -26.69 7.41 -7.10
CA VAL A 947 -26.75 5.95 -7.27
C VAL A 947 -27.81 5.37 -6.34
N VAL A 948 -28.67 4.50 -6.88
CA VAL A 948 -29.57 3.65 -6.08
C VAL A 948 -28.99 2.25 -6.07
N ALA A 949 -28.78 1.68 -4.89
CA ALA A 949 -28.18 0.36 -4.73
C ALA A 949 -28.73 -0.37 -3.51
N SER A 950 -28.53 -1.70 -3.43
CA SER A 950 -29.07 -2.52 -2.34
C SER A 950 -28.00 -2.92 -1.31
N LEU A 951 -28.33 -2.79 -0.02
CA LEU A 951 -27.50 -3.20 1.12
C LEU A 951 -27.47 -4.71 1.32
N TRP A 952 -28.50 -5.43 0.89
CA TRP A 952 -28.55 -6.90 0.92
C TRP A 952 -29.19 -7.46 -0.36
N SER A 953 -29.15 -8.79 -0.52
CA SER A 953 -29.88 -9.48 -1.57
C SER A 953 -31.39 -9.48 -1.27
N VAL A 954 -32.15 -8.75 -2.07
CA VAL A 954 -33.61 -8.65 -1.99
C VAL A 954 -34.23 -9.64 -2.98
N LYS A 955 -35.34 -10.27 -2.59
CA LYS A 955 -36.05 -11.22 -3.46
C LYS A 955 -36.42 -10.58 -4.80
N ASP A 956 -36.00 -11.21 -5.90
CA ASP A 956 -36.15 -10.75 -7.29
C ASP A 956 -37.55 -10.23 -7.65
N GLN A 957 -38.60 -10.97 -7.29
CA GLN A 957 -39.98 -10.59 -7.56
C GLN A 957 -40.40 -9.30 -6.83
N ALA A 958 -39.91 -9.10 -5.59
CA ALA A 958 -40.20 -7.89 -4.83
C ALA A 958 -39.43 -6.71 -5.41
N THR A 959 -38.18 -6.91 -5.83
CA THR A 959 -37.34 -5.92 -6.51
C THR A 959 -38.01 -5.41 -7.78
N ALA A 960 -38.49 -6.30 -8.65
CA ALA A 960 -39.17 -5.90 -9.89
C ALA A 960 -40.41 -5.03 -9.62
N GLU A 961 -41.20 -5.35 -8.59
CA GLU A 961 -42.36 -4.56 -8.19
C GLU A 961 -41.98 -3.21 -7.58
N LEU A 962 -40.92 -3.17 -6.75
CA LEU A 962 -40.37 -1.93 -6.19
C LEU A 962 -39.91 -0.99 -7.32
N MET A 963 -39.12 -1.52 -8.26
CA MET A 963 -38.53 -0.74 -9.35
C MET A 963 -39.58 -0.27 -10.35
N LYS A 964 -40.59 -1.08 -10.65
CA LYS A 964 -41.77 -0.62 -11.38
C LYS A 964 -42.41 0.61 -10.73
N ARG A 965 -42.70 0.57 -9.43
CA ARG A 965 -43.32 1.69 -8.70
C ARG A 965 -42.39 2.91 -8.66
N PHE A 966 -41.10 2.69 -8.45
CA PHE A 966 -40.06 3.72 -8.44
C PHE A 966 -39.99 4.49 -9.77
N TYR A 967 -39.87 3.78 -10.90
CA TYR A 967 -39.79 4.42 -12.22
C TYR A 967 -41.11 5.06 -12.66
N VAL A 968 -42.27 4.51 -12.29
CA VAL A 968 -43.57 5.18 -12.49
C VAL A 968 -43.62 6.51 -11.73
N ALA A 969 -43.21 6.51 -10.46
CA ALA A 969 -43.16 7.73 -9.65
C ALA A 969 -42.20 8.78 -10.26
N MET A 970 -41.02 8.35 -10.72
CA MET A 970 -40.04 9.27 -11.29
C MET A 970 -40.47 9.81 -12.66
N LEU A 971 -40.83 8.93 -13.60
CA LEU A 971 -40.98 9.27 -15.01
C LEU A 971 -42.41 9.67 -15.41
N LYS A 972 -43.44 9.21 -14.69
CA LYS A 972 -44.83 9.64 -14.94
C LYS A 972 -45.33 10.71 -13.97
N ARG A 973 -44.90 10.68 -12.70
CA ARG A 973 -45.30 11.66 -11.67
C ARG A 973 -44.28 12.78 -11.46
N GLY A 974 -43.11 12.73 -12.11
CA GLY A 974 -42.08 13.76 -12.03
C GLY A 974 -41.40 13.85 -10.67
N MET A 975 -41.41 12.78 -9.88
CA MET A 975 -40.75 12.75 -8.57
C MET A 975 -39.23 12.64 -8.72
N LYS A 976 -38.49 13.30 -7.82
CA LYS A 976 -37.04 13.10 -7.70
C LYS A 976 -36.71 11.69 -7.18
N PRO A 977 -35.50 11.14 -7.42
CA PRO A 977 -35.14 9.77 -7.03
C PRO A 977 -35.43 9.43 -5.56
N ALA A 978 -35.02 10.26 -4.60
CA ALA A 978 -35.27 10.02 -3.17
C ALA A 978 -36.76 9.94 -2.82
N ALA A 979 -37.57 10.85 -3.39
CA ALA A 979 -39.02 10.86 -3.18
C ALA A 979 -39.72 9.66 -3.83
N ALA A 980 -39.28 9.29 -5.04
CA ALA A 980 -39.82 8.16 -5.78
C ALA A 980 -39.50 6.81 -5.08
N LEU A 981 -38.27 6.63 -4.59
CA LEU A 981 -37.89 5.40 -3.88
C LEU A 981 -38.68 5.26 -2.58
N ARG A 982 -38.82 6.37 -1.83
CA ARG A 982 -39.67 6.44 -0.64
C ARG A 982 -41.12 6.04 -0.92
N ASP A 983 -41.74 6.60 -1.96
CA ASP A 983 -43.12 6.29 -2.35
C ASP A 983 -43.28 4.81 -2.68
N ALA A 984 -42.32 4.23 -3.42
CA ALA A 984 -42.28 2.81 -3.74
C ALA A 984 -42.12 1.92 -2.48
N GLN A 985 -41.20 2.26 -1.58
CA GLN A 985 -40.96 1.52 -0.33
C GLN A 985 -42.18 1.53 0.60
N LEU A 986 -42.80 2.71 0.80
CA LEU A 986 -44.04 2.83 1.59
C LEU A 986 -45.22 2.08 0.95
N SER A 987 -45.24 2.03 -0.38
CA SER A 987 -46.26 1.29 -1.11
C SER A 987 -46.08 -0.23 -0.92
N LEU A 988 -44.84 -0.74 -0.94
CA LEU A 988 -44.55 -2.15 -0.66
C LEU A 988 -44.78 -2.53 0.80
N SER A 989 -44.44 -1.65 1.75
CA SER A 989 -44.62 -1.93 3.18
C SER A 989 -46.10 -2.07 3.59
N ARG A 990 -47.02 -1.54 2.79
CA ARG A 990 -48.48 -1.69 2.94
C ARG A 990 -49.05 -2.92 2.21
N ASP A 991 -48.29 -3.52 1.29
CA ASP A 991 -48.69 -4.74 0.58
C ASP A 991 -48.47 -5.95 1.48
N SER A 992 -49.51 -6.76 1.70
CA SER A 992 -49.44 -7.92 2.60
C SER A 992 -48.40 -8.97 2.18
N ARG A 993 -48.03 -9.00 0.88
CA ARG A 993 -47.00 -9.91 0.35
C ARG A 993 -45.58 -9.45 0.69
N TRP A 994 -45.37 -8.13 0.76
CA TRP A 994 -44.05 -7.49 0.81
C TRP A 994 -43.85 -6.59 2.03
N GLN A 995 -44.72 -6.68 3.03
CA GLN A 995 -44.71 -5.80 4.21
C GLN A 995 -43.37 -5.78 4.96
N ALA A 996 -42.67 -6.91 5.04
CA ALA A 996 -41.42 -7.02 5.82
C ALA A 996 -40.28 -6.15 5.23
N PRO A 997 -39.50 -5.44 6.07
CA PRO A 997 -38.37 -4.62 5.63
C PRO A 997 -37.39 -5.31 4.69
N TYR A 998 -37.20 -6.62 4.87
CA TYR A 998 -36.40 -7.49 3.98
C TYR A 998 -36.62 -7.22 2.48
N TYR A 999 -37.86 -6.90 2.07
CA TYR A 999 -38.24 -6.76 0.66
C TYR A 999 -38.02 -5.38 0.04
N TRP A 1000 -37.78 -4.35 0.84
CA TRP A 1000 -37.78 -2.96 0.34
C TRP A 1000 -36.76 -2.06 1.04
N ALA A 1001 -36.41 -2.33 2.29
CA ALA A 1001 -35.50 -1.49 3.08
C ALA A 1001 -34.04 -1.58 2.62
N GLY A 1002 -33.69 -2.63 1.87
CA GLY A 1002 -32.33 -2.83 1.39
C GLY A 1002 -31.91 -1.76 0.37
N PHE A 1003 -32.85 -1.17 -0.38
CA PHE A 1003 -32.54 -0.16 -1.37
C PHE A 1003 -32.38 1.23 -0.73
N ILE A 1004 -31.25 1.87 -0.99
CA ILE A 1004 -30.93 3.22 -0.53
C ILE A 1004 -30.57 4.13 -1.70
N VAL A 1005 -30.73 5.45 -1.51
CA VAL A 1005 -30.21 6.48 -2.41
C VAL A 1005 -28.90 7.00 -1.84
N GLN A 1006 -27.84 7.00 -2.65
CA GLN A 1006 -26.54 7.55 -2.30
C GLN A 1006 -26.13 8.65 -3.29
N GLY A 1007 -25.67 9.80 -2.80
CA GLY A 1007 -25.20 10.91 -3.63
C GLY A 1007 -26.12 12.13 -3.62
N ASP A 1008 -26.03 12.95 -4.67
CA ASP A 1008 -26.85 14.16 -4.84
C ASP A 1008 -28.31 13.78 -5.10
N TRP A 1009 -29.23 14.55 -4.52
CA TRP A 1009 -30.67 14.29 -4.57
C TRP A 1009 -31.43 15.27 -5.48
N GLU A 1010 -30.71 16.21 -6.11
CA GLU A 1010 -31.33 17.30 -6.86
C GLU A 1010 -31.81 16.95 -8.27
#